data_AF-A0A6L8IJQ3-F1
#
_entry.id   AF-A0A6L8IJQ3-F1
#
_cell.length_a   1.000
_cell.length_b   1.000
_cell.length_c   1.000
_cell.angle_alpha   90.00
_cell.angle_beta   90.00
_cell.angle_gamma   90.00
#
_symmetry.space_group_name_H-M   'P 1'
#
loop_
_entity.id
_entity.type
_entity.pdbx_description
1 polymer ?
#
loop_
_entity_poly.entity_id
_entity_poly.type
_entity_poly.pdbx_seq_one_letter_code
_entity_poly.pdbx_strand_id
1 'polypeptide(L)'
;MWPAYTLSARRVPWRPSWRPPGTTPPRAARCARSGPGCRRCSTPWTTRPSPGFCTASDSRERCPGWRSRTMAAPEFLSVPPVEAVEHFRAKGYVVGFDWRDVDAATHARAFTAAKAMRQDILEDLREAVDAAIAEGLTFRQFQERLEPVLRSKGWWGRQEMVDPLTGEKRLVQLGSPRRLRTIFDTNLRMSGAYGRWERTQRLKQAMPYLRYVSVLDARTRPEHAAWHGTVLPVDHPFWHTHYPPNGWHCRCTVVQLSERDLQRYGFEVSPDPALQTRSWFNARTGQTAQVPRGIDPGFQHNAGRVGRGFDLADPNSIPELDEATALHAKIADATGSNPGGMYRGLDGQRRYVKFYDDPAQAYSEAVANRAYRELGLDAPRSAIVRAADGSIRGVASDLVEHQTTLGRLPIRQRRADEVLKGFSADVWLANWDALGLDLDNVVVVNPRRHKIARIDQGGSLLFRARAGRKPLDRLRTLSEWDGFANSSRNPAYARIFQAAGVDPDGLGRRALRQIAAIRELGRRTDGFADLVPVVRGIADEDRAAILRLLRDRARLLDSDIVPRVKAALRAGDGLPAHEAGFVRRLGSRYRSFLDRALAKITATGYGQRYGLSDAEIAARYAYTTSDGTWGYRKFNAALRSRDPHKVAAFADYRDTLNAALAKLPDHRDTVRRRTRLAANELAVYRVGDVVTEEGFTSSSVGQAAFGGPVEFVIESLHGKRIQSWSAFPGEREVLFAAGTRFRVLQVEQHGGGRYTVYLREVE
;
A
#
# COMPACT_ATOMS: atom_id res chain seq x y z
N MET A 1 -31.59 59.03 7.87
CA MET A 1 -30.78 59.81 8.83
C MET A 1 -29.33 59.32 8.75
N TRP A 2 -28.42 60.27 8.56
CA TRP A 2 -26.95 60.17 8.60
C TRP A 2 -26.45 59.71 10.00
N PRO A 3 -25.17 59.30 10.22
CA PRO A 3 -24.00 59.93 9.59
C PRO A 3 -22.81 59.07 9.13
N ALA A 4 -22.05 59.71 8.24
CA ALA A 4 -20.72 59.38 7.76
C ALA A 4 -19.63 59.62 8.83
N TYR A 5 -18.52 58.88 8.73
CA TYR A 5 -17.20 59.35 9.16
C TYR A 5 -16.12 58.95 8.15
N THR A 6 -15.39 59.97 7.73
CA THR A 6 -14.27 60.03 6.80
C THR A 6 -12.98 59.46 7.39
N LEU A 7 -12.25 58.64 6.62
CA LEU A 7 -10.86 58.24 6.92
C LEU A 7 -9.87 59.14 6.16
N SER A 8 -9.10 59.92 6.91
CA SER A 8 -7.97 60.71 6.40
C SER A 8 -6.75 59.80 6.18
N ALA A 9 -6.24 59.77 4.96
CA ALA A 9 -4.98 59.10 4.61
C ALA A 9 -3.78 60.00 4.96
N ARG A 10 -2.87 59.51 5.80
CA ARG A 10 -1.48 60.01 5.86
C ARG A 10 -0.53 58.90 5.45
N ARG A 11 0.12 59.08 4.29
CA ARG A 11 1.30 58.31 3.86
C ARG A 11 2.52 58.84 4.61
N VAL A 12 3.30 57.94 5.22
CA VAL A 12 4.68 58.22 5.65
C VAL A 12 5.56 57.06 5.13
N PRO A 13 6.69 57.35 4.45
CA PRO A 13 7.50 56.33 3.77
C PRO A 13 8.47 55.60 4.71
N TRP A 14 8.61 54.30 4.49
CA TRP A 14 9.51 53.41 5.21
C TRP A 14 10.95 53.51 4.66
N ARG A 15 11.95 53.75 5.52
CA ARG A 15 13.39 53.52 5.28
C ARG A 15 13.89 52.49 6.31
N PRO A 16 14.70 51.48 5.93
CA PRO A 16 15.34 50.61 6.89
C PRO A 16 16.78 51.07 7.18
N SER A 17 17.10 51.37 8.44
CA SER A 17 18.46 51.51 8.92
C SER A 17 18.60 50.79 10.26
N TRP A 18 19.31 49.66 10.28
CA TRP A 18 19.85 49.08 11.52
C TRP A 18 21.21 48.44 11.23
N ARG A 19 22.27 49.02 11.82
CA ARG A 19 23.60 48.44 11.99
C ARG A 19 23.66 47.76 13.36
N PRO A 20 24.41 46.66 13.55
CA PRO A 20 24.63 46.07 14.87
C PRO A 20 25.75 46.79 15.64
N PRO A 21 25.68 46.89 16.98
CA PRO A 21 26.73 47.49 17.79
C PRO A 21 27.90 46.52 18.02
N GLY A 22 29.10 47.10 17.99
CA GLY A 22 30.38 46.39 18.13
C GLY A 22 30.68 45.94 19.56
N THR A 23 31.37 44.81 19.65
CA THR A 23 31.97 44.27 20.88
C THR A 23 33.46 44.62 20.91
N THR A 24 33.85 45.41 21.92
CA THR A 24 35.24 45.65 22.31
C THR A 24 35.76 44.42 23.08
N PRO A 25 36.99 43.93 22.85
CA PRO A 25 37.49 42.72 23.51
C PRO A 25 38.12 43.03 24.89
N PRO A 26 38.02 42.12 25.89
CA PRO A 26 38.82 42.23 27.09
C PRO A 26 40.21 41.61 26.91
N ARG A 27 41.15 42.19 27.65
CA ARG A 27 42.60 41.95 27.68
C ARG A 27 42.98 40.55 28.17
N ALA A 28 44.20 40.18 27.75
CA ALA A 28 44.94 38.97 28.10
C ALA A 28 45.09 38.72 29.61
N ALA A 29 44.97 37.44 30.00
CA ALA A 29 45.51 36.90 31.25
C ALA A 29 46.28 35.60 30.95
N ARG A 30 47.43 35.47 31.62
CA ARG A 30 48.53 34.54 31.36
C ARG A 30 48.24 33.12 31.84
N CYS A 31 48.89 32.15 31.18
CA CYS A 31 49.07 30.78 31.64
C CYS A 31 49.87 30.69 32.95
N ALA A 32 49.46 29.77 33.83
CA ALA A 32 50.30 29.17 34.86
C ALA A 32 50.12 27.63 34.86
N ARG A 33 51.26 26.94 34.69
CA ARG A 33 51.73 25.59 35.13
C ARG A 33 50.78 24.82 36.09
N SER A 34 50.69 23.49 36.17
CA SER A 34 51.50 22.32 35.76
C SER A 34 50.87 21.05 36.36
N GLY A 35 50.95 19.88 35.70
CA GLY A 35 50.77 18.56 36.36
C GLY A 35 50.36 17.43 35.40
N PRO A 36 50.87 16.18 35.53
CA PRO A 36 51.31 15.38 34.39
C PRO A 36 50.46 14.13 34.10
N GLY A 37 50.40 13.73 32.82
CA GLY A 37 50.10 12.34 32.48
C GLY A 37 49.38 12.11 31.15
N CYS A 38 50.08 12.17 30.02
CA CYS A 38 49.98 11.13 28.99
C CYS A 38 51.05 11.29 27.90
N ARG A 39 51.51 10.14 27.41
CA ARG A 39 52.73 9.92 26.63
C ARG A 39 52.53 10.20 25.14
N ARG A 40 53.67 10.49 24.50
CA ARG A 40 53.95 10.70 23.07
C ARG A 40 53.34 9.65 22.12
N CYS A 41 53.02 10.09 20.90
CA CYS A 41 53.66 9.71 19.61
C CYS A 41 53.09 10.62 18.48
N SER A 42 53.85 11.61 18.01
CA SER A 42 54.68 11.64 16.76
C SER A 42 53.95 12.19 15.51
N THR A 43 54.32 13.43 15.14
CA THR A 43 54.10 14.21 13.89
C THR A 43 54.78 13.57 12.64
N PRO A 44 54.63 14.04 11.36
CA PRO A 44 54.32 15.42 10.92
C PRO A 44 53.46 15.61 9.64
N TRP A 45 52.87 16.81 9.49
CA TRP A 45 52.57 17.39 8.18
C TRP A 45 53.17 18.80 8.08
N THR A 46 53.74 19.05 6.92
CA THR A 46 54.63 20.15 6.52
C THR A 46 53.90 21.48 6.32
N THR A 47 54.65 22.55 6.55
CA THR A 47 54.32 23.98 6.46
C THR A 47 54.13 24.47 5.01
N ARG A 48 53.21 25.45 4.82
CA ARG A 48 53.34 26.49 3.77
C ARG A 48 52.66 27.81 4.19
N PRO A 49 53.17 28.97 3.73
CA PRO A 49 52.96 30.28 4.34
C PRO A 49 51.75 31.04 3.78
N SER A 50 51.24 31.98 4.57
CA SER A 50 50.16 32.92 4.23
C SER A 50 50.62 34.00 3.23
N PRO A 51 49.84 34.33 2.19
CA PRO A 51 50.04 35.55 1.40
C PRO A 51 49.04 36.67 1.78
N GLY A 52 49.56 37.89 1.71
CA GLY A 52 48.96 39.14 2.19
C GLY A 52 47.77 39.67 1.40
N PHE A 53 47.09 40.63 2.04
CA PHE A 53 45.92 41.35 1.56
C PHE A 53 46.25 42.32 0.41
N CYS A 54 45.41 42.33 -0.64
CA CYS A 54 45.30 43.43 -1.60
C CYS A 54 44.00 44.20 -1.31
N THR A 55 44.05 45.53 -1.32
CA THR A 55 42.91 46.43 -1.07
C THR A 55 42.21 46.86 -2.37
N ALA A 56 40.93 47.21 -2.25
CA ALA A 56 40.03 47.48 -3.36
C ALA A 56 40.26 48.85 -4.00
N SER A 57 41.22 48.96 -4.92
CA SER A 57 41.27 50.12 -5.84
C SER A 57 41.94 49.90 -7.22
N ASP A 58 42.40 48.70 -7.58
CA ASP A 58 43.10 48.50 -8.86
C ASP A 58 42.28 47.71 -9.92
N SER A 59 42.31 48.23 -11.15
CA SER A 59 41.64 47.73 -12.35
C SER A 59 42.16 46.36 -12.84
N ARG A 60 41.26 45.58 -13.44
CA ARG A 60 41.29 44.12 -13.70
C ARG A 60 42.42 43.50 -14.55
N GLU A 61 43.53 44.18 -14.87
CA GLU A 61 44.44 43.66 -15.91
C GLU A 61 45.87 43.24 -15.49
N ARG A 62 46.19 43.08 -14.19
CA ARG A 62 47.54 42.61 -13.79
C ARG A 62 47.58 41.55 -12.67
N CYS A 63 46.84 40.45 -12.83
CA CYS A 63 47.08 39.23 -12.04
C CYS A 63 47.02 37.97 -12.93
N PRO A 64 48.15 37.47 -13.47
CA PRO A 64 48.19 36.21 -14.17
C PRO A 64 48.28 35.06 -13.15
N GLY A 65 47.18 34.36 -12.87
CA GLY A 65 47.22 33.21 -11.96
C GLY A 65 45.90 32.57 -11.51
N TRP A 66 44.73 33.12 -11.86
CA TRP A 66 43.45 32.51 -11.52
C TRP A 66 42.87 31.74 -12.72
N ARG A 67 43.27 30.48 -12.89
CA ARG A 67 42.40 29.53 -13.60
C ARG A 67 41.20 29.28 -12.69
N SER A 68 40.01 29.62 -13.18
CA SER A 68 38.74 29.41 -12.50
C SER A 68 38.57 27.93 -12.12
N ARG A 69 38.86 27.58 -10.87
CA ARG A 69 38.13 26.50 -10.22
C ARG A 69 36.78 27.09 -9.88
N THR A 70 35.79 26.79 -10.70
CA THR A 70 34.38 26.94 -10.33
C THR A 70 34.19 26.15 -9.03
N MET A 71 34.22 26.84 -7.88
CA MET A 71 33.70 26.24 -6.66
C MET A 71 32.21 26.06 -6.91
N ALA A 72 31.79 24.80 -7.05
CA ALA A 72 30.38 24.46 -7.05
C ALA A 72 29.73 25.14 -5.84
N ALA A 73 28.61 25.82 -6.05
CA ALA A 73 27.76 26.27 -4.95
C ALA A 73 27.52 25.06 -4.03
N PRO A 74 27.55 25.21 -2.70
CA PRO A 74 27.27 24.08 -1.81
C PRO A 74 25.91 23.51 -2.20
N GLU A 75 25.92 22.27 -2.70
CA GLU A 75 24.72 21.49 -2.93
C GLU A 75 24.10 21.26 -1.55
N PHE A 76 23.08 22.06 -1.20
CA PHE A 76 22.21 21.75 -0.09
C PHE A 76 21.47 20.46 -0.49
N LEU A 77 22.03 19.31 -0.12
CA LEU A 77 21.34 18.03 -0.20
C LEU A 77 20.05 18.16 0.60
N SER A 78 18.92 18.28 -0.10
CA SER A 78 17.60 18.31 0.53
C SER A 78 17.37 16.93 1.17
N VAL A 79 17.52 16.84 2.49
CA VAL A 79 17.14 15.63 3.22
C VAL A 79 15.63 15.45 3.05
N PRO A 80 15.15 14.32 2.51
CA PRO A 80 13.73 14.08 2.35
C PRO A 80 13.03 14.15 3.72
N PRO A 81 11.83 14.74 3.81
CA PRO A 81 11.06 14.74 5.05
C PRO A 81 10.53 13.33 5.31
N VAL A 82 11.35 12.47 5.93
CA VAL A 82 11.13 11.03 6.09
C VAL A 82 9.72 10.71 6.58
N GLU A 83 9.24 11.40 7.62
CA GLU A 83 7.92 11.13 8.18
C GLU A 83 6.77 11.50 7.23
N ALA A 84 6.96 12.51 6.39
CA ALA A 84 5.98 12.90 5.37
C ALA A 84 5.94 11.88 4.21
N VAL A 85 7.10 11.32 3.85
CA VAL A 85 7.24 10.27 2.83
C VAL A 85 6.62 8.97 3.32
N GLU A 86 6.97 8.53 4.53
CA GLU A 86 6.43 7.31 5.15
C GLU A 86 4.90 7.35 5.26
N HIS A 87 4.36 8.47 5.74
CA HIS A 87 2.90 8.64 5.81
C HIS A 87 2.23 8.57 4.45
N PHE A 88 2.78 9.24 3.44
CA PHE A 88 2.22 9.20 2.10
C PHE A 88 2.25 7.78 1.51
N ARG A 89 3.36 7.05 1.72
CA ARG A 89 3.52 5.66 1.28
C ARG A 89 2.62 4.68 2.02
N ALA A 90 2.27 4.95 3.27
CA ALA A 90 1.34 4.13 4.05
C ALA A 90 -0.13 4.22 3.57
N LYS A 91 -0.49 5.20 2.75
CA LYS A 91 -1.88 5.37 2.29
C LYS A 91 -2.35 4.24 1.37
N GLY A 92 -3.58 3.79 1.53
CA GLY A 92 -4.26 2.90 0.59
C GLY A 92 -4.72 3.64 -0.68
N TYR A 93 -5.47 2.98 -1.56
CA TYR A 93 -6.15 3.63 -2.69
C TYR A 93 -7.66 3.58 -2.50
N VAL A 94 -8.34 4.70 -2.71
CA VAL A 94 -9.80 4.76 -2.80
C VAL A 94 -10.18 5.46 -4.11
N VAL A 95 -11.06 4.83 -4.89
CA VAL A 95 -11.58 5.40 -6.13
C VAL A 95 -12.84 6.20 -5.82
N GLY A 96 -12.81 7.51 -6.04
CA GLY A 96 -13.98 8.39 -5.94
C GLY A 96 -14.27 9.06 -7.29
N PHE A 97 -15.54 9.23 -7.65
CA PHE A 97 -15.92 9.99 -8.85
C PHE A 97 -15.97 11.49 -8.56
N ASP A 98 -16.33 11.87 -7.34
CA ASP A 98 -16.31 13.22 -6.80
C ASP A 98 -15.54 13.23 -5.48
N TRP A 99 -14.96 14.38 -5.12
CA TRP A 99 -14.22 14.48 -3.87
C TRP A 99 -15.14 14.32 -2.65
N ARG A 100 -16.45 14.60 -2.80
CA ARG A 100 -17.50 14.41 -1.80
C ARG A 100 -17.90 12.95 -1.57
N ASP A 101 -17.43 12.02 -2.40
CA ASP A 101 -17.64 10.58 -2.24
C ASP A 101 -16.80 9.99 -1.10
N VAL A 102 -15.75 10.71 -0.70
CA VAL A 102 -14.75 10.25 0.26
C VAL A 102 -14.80 11.18 1.47
N ASP A 103 -15.04 10.62 2.65
CA ASP A 103 -15.09 11.40 3.88
C ASP A 103 -13.69 11.84 4.35
N ALA A 104 -13.65 12.75 5.34
CA ALA A 104 -12.40 13.30 5.86
C ALA A 104 -11.46 12.22 6.43
N ALA A 105 -12.01 11.20 7.09
CA ALA A 105 -11.23 10.11 7.68
C ALA A 105 -10.60 9.22 6.61
N THR A 106 -11.29 9.01 5.49
CA THR A 106 -10.83 8.24 4.35
C THR A 106 -9.80 9.02 3.53
N HIS A 107 -9.96 10.32 3.32
CA HIS A 107 -8.93 11.19 2.71
C HIS A 107 -7.61 11.20 3.51
N ALA A 108 -7.68 11.08 4.84
CA ALA A 108 -6.49 10.99 5.68
C ALA A 108 -5.71 9.67 5.50
N ARG A 109 -6.40 8.58 5.10
CA ARG A 109 -5.85 7.20 5.08
C ARG A 109 -5.67 6.62 3.69
N ALA A 110 -6.27 7.21 2.66
CA ALA A 110 -6.20 6.72 1.29
C ALA A 110 -5.87 7.85 0.30
N PHE A 111 -5.07 7.51 -0.71
CA PHE A 111 -4.89 8.36 -1.88
C PHE A 111 -6.11 8.21 -2.79
N THR A 112 -6.73 9.34 -3.12
CA THR A 112 -7.84 9.41 -4.08
C THR A 112 -7.69 10.63 -4.97
N ALA A 113 -8.13 10.50 -6.22
CA ALA A 113 -8.32 11.62 -7.12
C ALA A 113 -9.68 11.42 -7.81
N ALA A 114 -10.57 12.42 -7.67
CA ALA A 114 -11.91 12.36 -8.24
C ALA A 114 -11.88 11.96 -9.73
N LYS A 115 -12.78 11.14 -10.25
CA LYS A 115 -12.83 10.80 -11.70
C LYS A 115 -11.58 10.09 -12.26
N ALA A 116 -10.61 9.71 -11.42
CA ALA A 116 -9.57 8.76 -11.78
C ALA A 116 -10.12 7.35 -11.52
N MET A 117 -11.13 6.97 -12.32
CA MET A 117 -11.87 5.70 -12.16
C MET A 117 -11.06 4.47 -12.59
N ARG A 118 -9.88 4.69 -13.18
CA ARG A 118 -8.92 3.65 -13.54
C ARG A 118 -7.76 3.67 -12.55
N GLN A 119 -7.38 2.48 -12.09
CA GLN A 119 -6.32 2.29 -11.11
C GLN A 119 -4.95 2.75 -11.64
N ASP A 120 -4.66 2.54 -12.92
CA ASP A 120 -3.38 2.94 -13.53
C ASP A 120 -3.17 4.47 -13.52
N ILE A 121 -4.25 5.25 -13.64
CA ILE A 121 -4.20 6.72 -13.50
C ILE A 121 -3.93 7.12 -12.04
N LEU A 122 -4.58 6.45 -11.07
CA LEU A 122 -4.36 6.71 -9.65
C LEU A 122 -2.94 6.33 -9.20
N GLU A 123 -2.39 5.26 -9.74
CA GLU A 123 -1.01 4.81 -9.51
C GLU A 123 -0.03 5.87 -10.04
N ASP A 124 -0.15 6.32 -11.30
CA ASP A 124 0.74 7.36 -11.83
C ASP A 124 0.65 8.66 -11.01
N LEU A 125 -0.57 9.07 -10.63
CA LEU A 125 -0.79 10.26 -9.81
C LEU A 125 -0.13 10.11 -8.45
N ARG A 126 -0.22 8.93 -7.83
CA ARG A 126 0.40 8.67 -6.53
C ARG A 126 1.92 8.60 -6.64
N GLU A 127 2.46 7.89 -7.62
CA GLU A 127 3.90 7.79 -7.86
C GLU A 127 4.52 9.17 -8.11
N ALA A 128 3.86 10.01 -8.91
CA ALA A 128 4.31 11.37 -9.15
C ALA A 128 4.29 12.24 -7.87
N VAL A 129 3.30 12.05 -6.99
CA VAL A 129 3.23 12.76 -5.71
C VAL A 129 4.26 12.22 -4.71
N ASP A 130 4.51 10.90 -4.69
CA ASP A 130 5.57 10.29 -3.88
C ASP A 130 6.93 10.88 -4.26
N ALA A 131 7.24 10.91 -5.57
CA ALA A 131 8.45 11.53 -6.08
C ALA A 131 8.52 13.02 -5.74
N ALA A 132 7.40 13.76 -5.82
CA ALA A 132 7.38 15.16 -5.44
C ALA A 132 7.72 15.41 -3.96
N ILE A 133 7.25 14.54 -3.06
CA ILE A 133 7.54 14.64 -1.61
C ILE A 133 8.98 14.17 -1.32
N ALA A 134 9.40 13.05 -1.91
CA ALA A 134 10.69 12.42 -1.62
C ALA A 134 11.88 13.15 -2.27
N GLU A 135 11.73 13.63 -3.50
CA GLU A 135 12.77 14.32 -4.27
C GLU A 135 12.68 15.85 -4.15
N GLY A 136 11.62 16.39 -3.55
CA GLY A 136 11.43 17.84 -3.42
C GLY A 136 11.12 18.54 -4.76
N LEU A 137 10.36 17.90 -5.64
CA LEU A 137 10.07 18.43 -6.98
C LEU A 137 9.24 19.72 -6.94
N THR A 138 9.52 20.64 -7.86
CA THR A 138 8.67 21.81 -8.11
C THR A 138 7.38 21.40 -8.84
N PHE A 139 6.33 22.23 -8.75
CA PHE A 139 5.10 22.00 -9.51
C PHE A 139 5.34 21.88 -11.02
N ARG A 140 6.29 22.65 -11.56
CA ARG A 140 6.66 22.60 -12.98
C ARG A 140 7.21 21.21 -13.35
N GLN A 141 8.16 20.70 -12.59
CA GLN A 141 8.75 19.37 -12.81
C GLN A 141 7.71 18.26 -12.64
N PHE A 142 6.85 18.37 -11.63
CA PHE A 142 5.73 17.45 -11.43
C PHE A 142 4.79 17.41 -12.64
N GLN A 143 4.42 18.58 -13.17
CA GLN A 143 3.55 18.68 -14.35
C GLN A 143 4.24 18.12 -15.60
N GLU A 144 5.49 18.51 -15.88
CA GLU A 144 6.24 18.07 -17.06
C GLU A 144 6.42 16.56 -17.12
N ARG A 145 6.59 15.89 -15.97
CA ARG A 145 6.69 14.43 -15.86
C ARG A 145 5.33 13.74 -16.09
N LEU A 146 4.26 14.26 -15.48
CA LEU A 146 2.99 13.54 -15.35
C LEU A 146 2.00 13.82 -16.48
N GLU A 147 1.98 15.04 -17.02
CA GLU A 147 1.05 15.42 -18.09
C GLU A 147 1.13 14.53 -19.34
N PRO A 148 2.32 14.19 -19.89
CA PRO A 148 2.42 13.31 -21.06
C PRO A 148 1.87 11.90 -20.80
N VAL A 149 2.10 11.37 -19.58
CA VAL A 149 1.63 10.04 -19.16
C VAL A 149 0.10 10.02 -19.08
N LEU A 150 -0.50 11.03 -18.46
CA LEU A 150 -1.96 11.11 -18.33
C LEU A 150 -2.64 11.33 -19.68
N ARG A 151 -2.03 12.11 -20.57
CA ARG A 151 -2.51 12.31 -21.95
C ARG A 151 -2.47 11.02 -22.75
N SER A 152 -1.37 10.26 -22.71
CA SER A 152 -1.25 8.99 -23.45
C SER A 152 -2.24 7.93 -22.95
N LYS A 153 -2.59 7.97 -21.66
CA LYS A 153 -3.63 7.13 -21.08
C LYS A 153 -5.05 7.63 -21.30
N GLY A 154 -5.23 8.75 -22.01
CA GLY A 154 -6.54 9.32 -22.36
C GLY A 154 -7.23 10.08 -21.21
N TRP A 155 -6.54 10.37 -20.10
CA TRP A 155 -7.09 11.08 -18.95
C TRP A 155 -6.71 12.57 -18.98
N TRP A 156 -7.17 13.32 -19.98
CA TRP A 156 -6.86 14.76 -20.09
C TRP A 156 -7.99 15.56 -20.73
N GLY A 157 -8.14 16.81 -20.29
CA GLY A 157 -9.16 17.72 -20.84
C GLY A 157 -10.57 17.42 -20.34
N ARG A 158 -11.57 17.80 -21.14
CA ARG A 158 -12.99 17.52 -20.88
C ARG A 158 -13.41 16.28 -21.65
N GLN A 159 -14.09 15.36 -20.99
CA GLN A 159 -14.63 14.15 -21.61
C GLN A 159 -16.00 13.82 -21.02
N GLU A 160 -16.84 13.14 -21.80
CA GLU A 160 -18.09 12.59 -21.28
C GLU A 160 -17.81 11.37 -20.41
N MET A 161 -18.42 11.33 -19.23
CA MET A 161 -18.29 10.21 -18.31
C MET A 161 -19.62 9.96 -17.61
N VAL A 162 -19.95 8.69 -17.39
CA VAL A 162 -21.14 8.30 -16.63
C VAL A 162 -20.85 8.42 -15.14
N ASP A 163 -21.65 9.19 -14.42
CA ASP A 163 -21.57 9.24 -12.95
C ASP A 163 -22.07 7.91 -12.39
N PRO A 164 -21.23 7.11 -11.70
CA PRO A 164 -21.61 5.79 -11.23
C PRO A 164 -22.68 5.82 -10.14
N LEU A 165 -22.92 6.98 -9.51
CA LEU A 165 -23.94 7.14 -8.48
C LEU A 165 -25.32 7.47 -9.07
N THR A 166 -25.38 8.29 -10.13
CA THR A 166 -26.64 8.76 -10.72
C THR A 166 -26.97 8.08 -12.06
N GLY A 167 -26.01 7.42 -12.70
CA GLY A 167 -26.17 6.81 -14.03
C GLY A 167 -26.18 7.81 -15.20
N GLU A 168 -26.07 9.11 -14.93
CA GLU A 168 -26.13 10.16 -15.95
C GLU A 168 -24.79 10.39 -16.65
N LYS A 169 -24.83 10.61 -17.97
CA LYS A 169 -23.68 11.10 -18.74
C LYS A 169 -23.47 12.58 -18.44
N ARG A 170 -22.26 12.95 -18.03
CA ARG A 170 -21.88 14.34 -17.77
C ARG A 170 -20.55 14.65 -18.45
N LEU A 171 -20.44 15.85 -19.01
CA LEU A 171 -19.17 16.40 -19.47
C LEU A 171 -18.33 16.78 -18.24
N VAL A 172 -17.24 16.05 -18.01
CA VAL A 172 -16.40 16.23 -16.82
C VAL A 172 -14.99 16.67 -17.18
N GLN A 173 -14.38 17.47 -16.30
CA GLN A 173 -12.96 17.81 -16.38
C GLN A 173 -12.10 16.70 -15.78
N LEU A 174 -11.29 16.02 -16.61
CA LEU A 174 -10.27 15.04 -16.20
C LEU A 174 -8.97 15.77 -15.83
N GLY A 175 -7.83 15.42 -16.41
CA GLY A 175 -6.56 16.12 -16.21
C GLY A 175 -6.58 17.56 -16.75
N SER A 176 -5.93 18.47 -16.04
CA SER A 176 -5.60 19.84 -16.50
C SER A 176 -4.47 20.41 -15.63
N PRO A 177 -3.72 21.42 -16.10
CA PRO A 177 -2.65 22.04 -15.31
C PRO A 177 -3.15 22.59 -13.97
N ARG A 178 -4.30 23.27 -13.97
CA ARG A 178 -4.94 23.77 -12.74
C ARG A 178 -5.24 22.65 -11.75
N ARG A 179 -5.75 21.54 -12.25
CA ARG A 179 -6.12 20.39 -11.42
C ARG A 179 -4.90 19.65 -10.88
N LEU A 180 -3.87 19.46 -11.71
CA LEU A 180 -2.59 18.93 -11.26
C LEU A 180 -1.99 19.80 -10.16
N ARG A 181 -2.13 21.12 -10.25
CA ARG A 181 -1.70 22.03 -9.18
C ARG A 181 -2.45 21.77 -7.88
N THR A 182 -3.76 21.62 -7.91
CA THR A 182 -4.53 21.27 -6.71
C THR A 182 -4.09 19.93 -6.12
N ILE A 183 -3.89 18.89 -6.95
CA ILE A 183 -3.44 17.57 -6.49
C ILE A 183 -2.06 17.69 -5.81
N PHE A 184 -1.12 18.35 -6.47
CA PHE A 184 0.23 18.59 -5.97
C PHE A 184 0.20 19.35 -4.64
N ASP A 185 -0.41 20.54 -4.63
CA ASP A 185 -0.47 21.43 -3.47
C ASP A 185 -1.14 20.78 -2.26
N THR A 186 -2.28 20.14 -2.45
CA THR A 186 -3.04 19.53 -1.36
C THR A 186 -2.26 18.37 -0.76
N ASN A 187 -1.72 17.46 -1.58
CA ASN A 187 -0.99 16.30 -1.05
C ASN A 187 0.31 16.71 -0.35
N LEU A 188 1.11 17.62 -0.93
CA LEU A 188 2.36 18.07 -0.30
C LEU A 188 2.11 18.77 1.04
N ARG A 189 1.07 19.62 1.12
CA ARG A 189 0.74 20.31 2.38
C ARG A 189 0.21 19.35 3.44
N MET A 190 -0.63 18.38 3.06
CA MET A 190 -1.13 17.35 3.97
C MET A 190 0.01 16.48 4.51
N SER A 191 0.89 15.98 3.63
CA SER A 191 2.05 15.17 4.04
C SER A 191 3.04 15.98 4.89
N GLY A 192 3.27 17.25 4.54
CA GLY A 192 4.10 18.14 5.33
C GLY A 192 3.51 18.46 6.71
N ALA A 193 2.19 18.58 6.82
CA ALA A 193 1.48 18.76 8.09
C ALA A 193 1.62 17.53 9.00
N TYR A 194 1.50 16.32 8.42
CA TYR A 194 1.76 15.07 9.14
C TYR A 194 3.18 15.03 9.71
N GLY A 195 4.21 15.21 8.88
CA GLY A 195 5.60 15.14 9.35
C GLY A 195 5.94 16.22 10.39
N ARG A 196 5.29 17.38 10.31
CA ARG A 196 5.41 18.44 11.34
C ARG A 196 4.77 18.01 12.66
N TRP A 197 3.61 17.36 12.60
CA TRP A 197 2.93 16.89 13.80
C TRP A 197 3.72 15.76 14.50
N GLU A 198 4.33 14.84 13.74
CA GLU A 198 5.26 13.84 14.29
C GLU A 198 6.42 14.48 15.07
N ARG A 199 7.10 15.46 14.44
CA ARG A 199 8.15 16.22 15.11
C ARG A 199 7.63 16.95 16.35
N THR A 200 6.43 17.52 16.26
CA THR A 200 5.78 18.22 17.37
C THR A 200 5.60 17.27 18.55
N GLN A 201 5.04 16.08 18.33
CA GLN A 201 4.81 15.08 19.37
C GLN A 201 6.13 14.62 20.02
N ARG A 202 7.19 14.39 19.24
CA ARG A 202 8.51 14.02 19.79
C ARG A 202 9.12 15.11 20.66
N LEU A 203 8.89 16.36 20.32
CA LEU A 203 9.50 17.51 21.00
C LEU A 203 8.59 18.13 22.06
N LYS A 204 7.37 17.62 22.26
CA LYS A 204 6.34 18.29 23.08
C LYS A 204 6.75 18.49 24.54
N GLN A 205 7.62 17.63 25.09
CA GLN A 205 8.14 17.81 26.45
C GLN A 205 9.02 19.07 26.57
N ALA A 206 9.83 19.36 25.55
CA ALA A 206 10.72 20.53 25.54
C ALA A 206 10.05 21.78 24.96
N MET A 207 9.07 21.59 24.06
CA MET A 207 8.35 22.67 23.37
C MET A 207 6.84 22.39 23.38
N PRO A 208 6.15 22.65 24.52
CA PRO A 208 4.79 22.18 24.76
C PRO A 208 3.70 23.03 24.09
N TYR A 209 4.04 24.12 23.40
CA TYR A 209 3.07 25.04 22.81
C TYR A 209 3.12 25.05 21.28
N LEU A 210 1.97 25.32 20.65
CA LEU A 210 1.82 25.57 19.23
C LEU A 210 1.22 26.96 19.01
N ARG A 211 1.78 27.70 18.06
CA ARG A 211 1.23 28.96 17.56
C ARG A 211 0.66 28.77 16.16
N TYR A 212 -0.60 29.14 15.94
CA TYR A 212 -1.22 29.15 14.62
C TYR A 212 -0.70 30.34 13.80
N VAL A 213 -0.19 30.07 12.60
CA VAL A 213 0.43 31.08 11.73
C VAL A 213 -0.27 31.10 10.38
N SER A 214 -0.63 32.31 9.94
CA SER A 214 -1.32 32.59 8.68
C SER A 214 -0.44 33.51 7.85
N VAL A 215 -0.58 33.45 6.52
CA VAL A 215 0.21 34.31 5.61
C VAL A 215 -0.21 35.78 5.71
N LEU A 216 -1.45 36.05 6.13
CA LEU A 216 -2.03 37.39 6.32
C LEU A 216 -1.98 38.29 5.07
N ASP A 217 -1.96 37.70 3.88
CA ASP A 217 -2.19 38.43 2.64
C ASP A 217 -3.69 38.57 2.33
N ALA A 218 -4.02 39.31 1.26
CA ALA A 218 -5.39 39.53 0.80
C ALA A 218 -6.17 38.24 0.42
N ARG A 219 -5.51 37.08 0.35
CA ARG A 219 -6.15 35.78 0.06
C ARG A 219 -6.33 34.93 1.32
N THR A 220 -5.92 35.43 2.48
CA THR A 220 -6.15 34.76 3.77
C THR A 220 -7.62 34.92 4.14
N ARG A 221 -8.28 33.80 4.50
CA ARG A 221 -9.69 33.83 4.90
C ARG A 221 -9.85 34.59 6.22
N PRO A 222 -10.93 35.36 6.42
CA PRO A 222 -11.14 36.12 7.66
C PRO A 222 -11.03 35.26 8.92
N GLU A 223 -11.57 34.03 8.90
CA GLU A 223 -11.51 33.10 10.03
C GLU A 223 -10.05 32.66 10.31
N HIS A 224 -9.25 32.42 9.27
CA HIS A 224 -7.85 32.02 9.42
C HIS A 224 -6.97 33.19 9.87
N ALA A 225 -7.32 34.41 9.50
CA ALA A 225 -6.68 35.61 10.03
C ALA A 225 -7.04 35.82 11.50
N ALA A 226 -8.27 35.53 11.91
CA ALA A 226 -8.70 35.61 13.31
C ALA A 226 -7.99 34.59 14.22
N TRP A 227 -7.63 33.40 13.70
CA TRP A 227 -6.83 32.41 14.42
C TRP A 227 -5.32 32.73 14.42
N HIS A 228 -4.88 33.74 13.68
CA HIS A 228 -3.46 34.06 13.63
C HIS A 228 -2.95 34.48 15.00
N GLY A 229 -1.88 33.83 15.46
CA GLY A 229 -1.27 34.12 16.74
C GLY A 229 -1.88 33.38 17.92
N THR A 230 -2.94 32.57 17.73
CA THR A 230 -3.44 31.67 18.78
C THR A 230 -2.32 30.73 19.24
N VAL A 231 -1.98 30.80 20.52
CA VAL A 231 -0.98 29.94 21.18
C VAL A 231 -1.69 29.01 22.15
N LEU A 232 -1.59 27.70 21.93
CA LEU A 232 -2.23 26.71 22.80
C LEU A 232 -1.27 25.54 23.06
N PRO A 233 -1.43 24.80 24.17
CA PRO A 233 -0.70 23.56 24.40
C PRO A 233 -0.86 22.58 23.22
N VAL A 234 0.15 21.77 22.94
CA VAL A 234 0.16 20.77 21.84
C VAL A 234 -1.06 19.83 21.91
N ASP A 235 -1.46 19.43 23.11
CA ASP A 235 -2.54 18.47 23.34
C ASP A 235 -3.94 19.14 23.43
N HIS A 236 -4.04 20.45 23.17
CA HIS A 236 -5.31 21.18 23.23
C HIS A 236 -6.31 20.76 22.12
N PRO A 237 -7.62 20.57 22.43
CA PRO A 237 -8.63 20.09 21.48
C PRO A 237 -8.77 20.89 20.17
N PHE A 238 -8.45 22.18 20.19
CA PHE A 238 -8.42 23.05 19.00
C PHE A 238 -7.64 22.41 17.84
N TRP A 239 -6.49 21.78 18.12
CA TRP A 239 -5.64 21.14 17.11
C TRP A 239 -6.24 19.87 16.52
N HIS A 240 -7.41 19.41 16.97
CA HIS A 240 -8.09 18.25 16.41
C HIS A 240 -8.63 18.56 15.02
N THR A 241 -9.11 19.78 14.84
CA THR A 241 -9.79 20.23 13.62
C THR A 241 -9.08 21.43 12.99
N HIS A 242 -8.43 22.29 13.78
CA HIS A 242 -7.83 23.54 13.33
C HIS A 242 -6.31 23.44 13.07
N TYR A 243 -5.79 22.23 12.82
CA TYR A 243 -4.38 22.04 12.47
C TYR A 243 -4.19 22.08 10.95
N PRO A 244 -3.51 23.10 10.38
CA PRO A 244 -3.44 23.30 8.94
C PRO A 244 -2.85 22.11 8.17
N PRO A 245 -3.31 21.87 6.92
CA PRO A 245 -4.17 22.75 6.14
C PRO A 245 -5.67 22.59 6.47
N ASN A 246 -6.38 23.72 6.64
CA ASN A 246 -7.80 23.76 7.02
C ASN A 246 -8.76 23.90 5.82
N GLY A 247 -8.25 23.69 4.60
CA GLY A 247 -9.05 23.81 3.38
C GLY A 247 -8.23 23.85 2.09
N TRP A 248 -8.94 23.91 0.97
CA TRP A 248 -8.35 24.04 -0.36
C TRP A 248 -7.53 25.32 -0.45
N HIS A 249 -6.30 25.20 -0.95
CA HIS A 249 -5.34 26.31 -1.07
C HIS A 249 -4.97 27.00 0.25
N CYS A 250 -5.21 26.35 1.40
CA CYS A 250 -4.73 26.84 2.69
C CYS A 250 -3.19 26.92 2.70
N ARG A 251 -2.65 28.04 3.20
CA ARG A 251 -1.21 28.30 3.33
C ARG A 251 -0.80 28.57 4.78
N CYS A 252 -1.70 28.32 5.72
CA CYS A 252 -1.43 28.43 7.14
C CYS A 252 -0.52 27.29 7.61
N THR A 253 0.13 27.48 8.75
CA THR A 253 0.98 26.48 9.39
C THR A 253 0.92 26.63 10.91
N VAL A 254 1.65 25.77 11.63
CA VAL A 254 1.90 25.95 13.06
C VAL A 254 3.40 26.09 13.31
N VAL A 255 3.75 26.84 14.34
CA VAL A 255 5.10 26.96 14.87
C VAL A 255 5.09 26.42 16.29
N GLN A 256 5.98 25.48 16.58
CA GLN A 256 6.15 24.94 17.93
C GLN A 256 7.01 25.88 18.77
N LEU A 257 6.64 26.09 20.03
CA LEU A 257 7.25 27.05 20.94
C LEU A 257 7.59 26.40 22.29
N SER A 258 8.73 26.78 22.84
CA SER A 258 9.09 26.52 24.24
C SER A 258 8.61 27.65 25.15
N GLU A 259 8.63 27.41 26.47
CA GLU A 259 8.40 28.45 27.48
C GLU A 259 9.35 29.65 27.29
N ARG A 260 10.61 29.38 26.93
CA ARG A 260 11.60 30.41 26.64
C ARG A 260 11.22 31.23 25.41
N ASP A 261 10.60 30.62 24.40
CA ASP A 261 10.12 31.34 23.22
C ASP A 261 8.93 32.24 23.55
N LEU A 262 8.03 31.79 24.43
CA LEU A 262 6.94 32.63 24.93
C LEU A 262 7.49 33.91 25.58
N GLN A 263 8.42 33.76 26.51
CA GLN A 263 9.08 34.89 27.19
C GLN A 263 9.87 35.77 26.22
N ARG A 264 10.65 35.17 25.31
CA ARG A 264 11.52 35.89 24.36
C ARG A 264 10.72 36.75 23.38
N TYR A 265 9.60 36.23 22.90
CA TYR A 265 8.79 36.91 21.88
C TYR A 265 7.55 37.61 22.46
N GLY A 266 7.35 37.55 23.78
CA GLY A 266 6.20 38.15 24.46
C GLY A 266 4.87 37.52 24.06
N PHE A 267 4.86 36.20 23.82
CA PHE A 267 3.62 35.47 23.55
C PHE A 267 3.02 34.94 24.85
N GLU A 268 1.70 34.95 24.92
CA GLU A 268 0.94 34.36 26.03
C GLU A 268 0.08 33.21 25.52
N VAL A 269 -0.19 32.23 26.39
CA VAL A 269 -1.15 31.16 26.08
C VAL A 269 -2.52 31.80 25.92
N SER A 270 -3.13 31.58 24.76
CA SER A 270 -4.43 32.13 24.42
C SER A 270 -5.53 31.48 25.26
N PRO A 271 -6.61 32.21 25.59
CA PRO A 271 -7.83 31.60 26.13
C PRO A 271 -8.42 30.56 25.16
N ASP A 272 -9.18 29.62 25.70
CA ASP A 272 -9.85 28.57 24.92
C ASP A 272 -10.75 29.18 23.83
N PRO A 273 -10.44 28.98 22.54
CA PRO A 273 -11.21 29.56 21.45
C PRO A 273 -12.57 28.89 21.32
N ALA A 274 -13.64 29.68 21.16
CA ALA A 274 -14.98 29.17 20.93
C ALA A 274 -15.07 28.38 19.61
N LEU A 275 -15.27 27.07 19.70
CA LEU A 275 -15.40 26.19 18.55
C LEU A 275 -16.81 26.29 17.95
N GLN A 276 -16.98 27.17 16.96
CA GLN A 276 -18.24 27.30 16.24
C GLN A 276 -18.32 26.30 15.09
N THR A 277 -19.42 25.56 15.01
CA THR A 277 -19.71 24.66 13.88
C THR A 277 -20.84 25.21 13.01
N ARG A 278 -20.89 24.73 11.77
CA ARG A 278 -22.00 24.94 10.83
C ARG A 278 -22.42 23.60 10.25
N SER A 279 -23.73 23.47 10.01
CA SER A 279 -24.27 22.35 9.28
C SER A 279 -23.88 22.44 7.80
N TRP A 280 -23.37 21.34 7.25
CA TRP A 280 -23.06 21.21 5.83
C TRP A 280 -23.76 19.98 5.27
N PHE A 281 -24.64 20.20 4.30
CA PHE A 281 -25.33 19.14 3.58
C PHE A 281 -24.49 18.69 2.37
N ASN A 282 -24.12 17.41 2.37
CA ASN A 282 -23.49 16.76 1.23
C ASN A 282 -24.58 16.31 0.25
N ALA A 283 -24.90 17.18 -0.72
CA ALA A 283 -25.89 16.87 -1.76
C ALA A 283 -25.56 15.62 -2.61
N ARG A 284 -24.35 15.07 -2.49
CA ARG A 284 -23.93 13.87 -3.21
C ARG A 284 -24.21 12.59 -2.43
N THR A 285 -24.04 12.58 -1.11
CA THR A 285 -24.31 11.40 -0.26
C THR A 285 -25.64 11.49 0.48
N GLY A 286 -26.30 12.65 0.45
CA GLY A 286 -27.52 12.93 1.23
C GLY A 286 -27.25 13.12 2.73
N GLN A 287 -25.99 13.13 3.17
CA GLN A 287 -25.62 13.23 4.58
C GLN A 287 -25.40 14.68 5.00
N THR A 288 -25.80 15.00 6.23
CA THR A 288 -25.49 16.29 6.87
C THR A 288 -24.39 16.08 7.89
N ALA A 289 -23.33 16.91 7.84
CA ALA A 289 -22.22 16.88 8.77
C ALA A 289 -22.01 18.25 9.42
N GLN A 290 -21.56 18.26 10.67
CA GLN A 290 -21.11 19.48 11.35
C GLN A 290 -19.66 19.76 10.98
N VAL A 291 -19.39 20.94 10.43
CA VAL A 291 -18.05 21.38 10.02
C VAL A 291 -17.71 22.66 10.77
N PRO A 292 -16.51 22.79 11.38
CA PRO A 292 -16.11 24.04 12.01
C PRO A 292 -16.17 25.22 11.03
N ARG A 293 -16.63 26.39 11.48
CA ARG A 293 -16.61 27.61 10.67
C ARG A 293 -15.16 27.95 10.29
N GLY A 294 -14.96 28.39 9.04
CA GLY A 294 -13.62 28.62 8.49
C GLY A 294 -12.89 27.37 7.97
N ILE A 295 -13.43 26.15 8.16
CA ILE A 295 -12.85 24.91 7.64
C ILE A 295 -13.66 24.37 6.46
N ASP A 296 -12.96 23.94 5.40
CA ASP A 296 -13.62 23.31 4.25
C ASP A 296 -14.01 21.86 4.59
N PRO A 297 -15.19 21.38 4.12
CA PRO A 297 -15.54 19.97 4.24
C PRO A 297 -14.46 19.07 3.62
N GLY A 298 -14.09 18.01 4.33
CA GLY A 298 -12.95 17.13 4.02
C GLY A 298 -11.66 17.49 4.78
N PHE A 299 -11.53 18.71 5.31
CA PHE A 299 -10.34 19.19 6.02
C PHE A 299 -10.55 19.37 7.53
N GLN A 300 -11.71 18.99 8.06
CA GLN A 300 -12.03 19.05 9.50
C GLN A 300 -11.32 17.98 10.33
N HIS A 301 -10.03 17.82 10.10
CA HIS A 301 -9.20 16.86 10.79
C HIS A 301 -7.73 17.31 10.80
N ASN A 302 -7.01 16.94 11.84
CA ASN A 302 -5.55 17.02 11.85
C ASN A 302 -4.97 15.86 11.05
N ALA A 303 -4.29 16.16 9.94
CA ALA A 303 -3.65 15.17 9.08
C ALA A 303 -2.70 14.24 9.86
N GLY A 304 -1.98 14.82 10.84
CA GLY A 304 -1.13 14.11 11.79
C GLY A 304 -1.90 13.18 12.72
N ARG A 305 -3.20 13.36 12.94
CA ARG A 305 -4.02 12.55 13.87
C ARG A 305 -5.04 11.63 13.22
N VAL A 306 -5.42 11.80 11.95
CA VAL A 306 -6.51 11.00 11.35
C VAL A 306 -6.03 9.94 10.36
N GLY A 307 -4.75 10.02 9.94
CA GLY A 307 -3.99 8.83 9.49
C GLY A 307 -3.92 7.74 10.57
N ARG A 308 -4.26 8.09 11.81
CA ARG A 308 -4.34 7.26 13.00
C ARG A 308 -5.81 6.91 13.29
N GLY A 309 -6.23 5.68 13.05
CA GLY A 309 -7.39 5.15 13.77
C GLY A 309 -6.88 4.52 15.05
N PHE A 310 -7.45 4.88 16.20
CA PHE A 310 -7.01 4.44 17.52
C PHE A 310 -5.50 4.57 17.84
N ASP A 311 -4.77 5.49 17.22
CA ASP A 311 -3.28 5.48 17.25
C ASP A 311 -2.66 6.64 18.06
N LEU A 312 -3.27 7.00 19.19
CA LEU A 312 -2.59 7.84 20.19
C LEU A 312 -2.53 7.20 21.58
N ALA A 313 -2.98 5.97 21.74
CA ALA A 313 -2.39 5.13 22.75
C ALA A 313 -1.11 4.56 22.13
N ASP A 314 0.00 4.55 22.88
CA ASP A 314 1.25 3.85 22.58
C ASP A 314 1.10 2.79 21.47
N PRO A 315 1.88 2.79 20.37
CA PRO A 315 1.77 1.76 19.33
C PRO A 315 1.90 0.34 19.89
N ASN A 316 2.43 0.21 21.11
CA ASN A 316 2.47 -0.98 21.95
C ASN A 316 1.38 -0.97 23.03
N SER A 317 0.16 -0.53 22.72
CA SER A 317 -0.99 -0.58 23.61
C SER A 317 -2.24 -1.09 22.91
N ILE A 318 -3.24 -1.46 23.69
CA ILE A 318 -4.59 -1.66 23.19
C ILE A 318 -5.37 -0.40 23.59
N PRO A 319 -6.03 0.27 22.64
CA PRO A 319 -6.75 1.50 22.92
C PRO A 319 -7.89 1.23 23.91
N GLU A 320 -8.24 2.22 24.70
CA GLU A 320 -9.43 2.20 25.55
C GLU A 320 -10.43 3.23 25.02
N LEU A 321 -11.74 2.96 25.12
CA LEU A 321 -12.73 3.99 24.88
C LEU A 321 -12.63 5.05 25.98
N ASP A 322 -12.39 6.29 25.58
CA ASP A 322 -12.31 7.47 26.43
C ASP A 322 -13.57 8.33 26.29
N GLU A 323 -13.63 9.46 27.00
CA GLU A 323 -14.77 10.39 26.93
C GLU A 323 -15.09 10.87 25.51
N ALA A 324 -14.09 10.96 24.62
CA ALA A 324 -14.28 11.42 23.24
C ALA A 324 -14.79 10.30 22.30
N THR A 325 -14.49 9.04 22.62
CA THR A 325 -14.83 7.85 21.82
C THR A 325 -15.92 6.98 22.48
N ALA A 326 -16.43 7.42 23.64
CA ALA A 326 -17.40 6.70 24.45
C ALA A 326 -18.65 6.32 23.64
N LEU A 327 -19.26 5.20 24.02
CA LEU A 327 -20.49 4.72 23.41
C LEU A 327 -21.62 5.72 23.71
N HIS A 328 -22.22 6.29 22.67
CA HIS A 328 -23.28 7.29 22.81
C HIS A 328 -24.68 6.67 22.70
N ALA A 329 -24.93 5.88 21.64
CA ALA A 329 -26.24 5.31 21.38
C ALA A 329 -26.12 3.87 20.84
N LYS A 330 -26.92 2.96 21.39
CA LYS A 330 -27.12 1.63 20.79
C LYS A 330 -28.01 1.80 19.55
N ILE A 331 -27.55 1.31 18.41
CA ILE A 331 -28.22 1.48 17.10
C ILE A 331 -28.71 0.16 16.50
N ALA A 332 -28.21 -0.99 16.99
CA ALA A 332 -28.75 -2.31 16.66
C ALA A 332 -28.39 -3.33 17.75
N ASP A 333 -29.17 -4.40 17.85
CA ASP A 333 -28.90 -5.50 18.77
C ASP A 333 -27.74 -6.41 18.32
N ALA A 334 -27.30 -7.28 19.24
CA ALA A 334 -26.27 -8.26 18.96
C ALA A 334 -26.73 -9.25 17.89
N THR A 335 -25.82 -9.59 16.98
CA THR A 335 -26.06 -10.60 15.93
C THR A 335 -25.41 -11.95 16.25
N GLY A 336 -24.76 -12.07 17.42
CA GLY A 336 -24.08 -13.28 17.90
C GLY A 336 -24.47 -13.67 19.33
N SER A 337 -23.79 -14.66 19.90
CA SER A 337 -24.15 -15.24 21.22
C SER A 337 -23.74 -14.39 22.43
N ASN A 338 -22.77 -13.48 22.28
CA ASN A 338 -22.32 -12.63 23.36
C ASN A 338 -23.20 -11.37 23.47
N PRO A 339 -23.52 -10.91 24.70
CA PRO A 339 -24.30 -9.69 24.90
C PRO A 339 -23.58 -8.48 24.31
N GLY A 340 -24.35 -7.53 23.75
CA GLY A 340 -23.78 -6.37 23.09
C GLY A 340 -24.68 -5.79 21.99
N GLY A 341 -24.07 -5.36 20.90
CA GLY A 341 -24.76 -4.82 19.73
C GLY A 341 -23.93 -3.80 18.96
N MET A 342 -24.57 -3.14 18.00
CA MET A 342 -23.98 -1.99 17.31
C MET A 342 -24.24 -0.71 18.09
N TYR A 343 -23.20 0.09 18.22
CA TYR A 343 -23.24 1.39 18.88
C TYR A 343 -22.69 2.47 17.95
N ARG A 344 -23.15 3.70 18.16
CA ARG A 344 -22.53 4.92 17.63
C ARG A 344 -21.76 5.57 18.78
N GLY A 345 -20.47 5.83 18.60
CA GLY A 345 -19.65 6.59 19.54
C GLY A 345 -19.92 8.09 19.49
N LEU A 346 -19.45 8.84 20.50
CA LEU A 346 -19.51 10.32 20.53
C LEU A 346 -18.72 10.97 19.40
N ASP A 347 -17.71 10.27 18.88
CA ASP A 347 -16.96 10.61 17.68
C ASP A 347 -17.71 10.32 16.36
N GLY A 348 -18.95 9.83 16.46
CA GLY A 348 -19.79 9.46 15.32
C GLY A 348 -19.45 8.12 14.69
N GLN A 349 -18.42 7.41 15.16
CA GLN A 349 -17.99 6.14 14.59
C GLN A 349 -18.95 5.00 15.00
N ARG A 350 -19.26 4.11 14.05
CA ARG A 350 -20.04 2.91 14.33
C ARG A 350 -19.12 1.80 14.82
N ARG A 351 -19.47 1.17 15.93
CA ARG A 351 -18.71 0.09 16.55
C ARG A 351 -19.61 -1.10 16.86
N TYR A 352 -19.11 -2.29 16.64
CA TYR A 352 -19.71 -3.51 17.18
C TYR A 352 -19.09 -3.78 18.55
N VAL A 353 -19.93 -3.83 19.58
CA VAL A 353 -19.49 -3.99 20.97
C VAL A 353 -19.92 -5.35 21.48
N LYS A 354 -18.99 -6.06 22.10
CA LYS A 354 -19.21 -7.34 22.79
C LYS A 354 -18.84 -7.18 24.25
N PHE A 355 -19.73 -7.62 25.12
CA PHE A 355 -19.48 -7.71 26.55
C PHE A 355 -19.13 -9.15 26.92
N TYR A 356 -18.23 -9.29 27.87
CA TYR A 356 -17.67 -10.57 28.31
C TYR A 356 -17.68 -10.65 29.83
N ASP A 357 -17.97 -11.83 30.36
CA ASP A 357 -17.86 -12.10 31.80
C ASP A 357 -16.39 -12.21 32.24
N ASP A 358 -15.52 -12.73 31.36
CA ASP A 358 -14.08 -12.80 31.57
C ASP A 358 -13.37 -11.66 30.81
N PRO A 359 -12.78 -10.67 31.51
CA PRO A 359 -12.00 -9.58 30.92
C PRO A 359 -10.92 -10.03 29.93
N ALA A 360 -10.32 -11.19 30.15
CA ALA A 360 -9.26 -11.69 29.29
C ALA A 360 -9.77 -12.08 27.89
N GLN A 361 -11.08 -12.28 27.72
CA GLN A 361 -11.68 -12.53 26.40
C GLN A 361 -11.71 -11.25 25.54
N ALA A 362 -12.11 -10.12 26.14
CA ALA A 362 -12.04 -8.81 25.49
C ALA A 362 -10.60 -8.48 25.05
N TYR A 363 -9.66 -8.72 25.96
CA TYR A 363 -8.23 -8.54 25.71
C TYR A 363 -7.72 -9.47 24.60
N SER A 364 -8.06 -10.76 24.65
CA SER A 364 -7.68 -11.74 23.62
C SER A 364 -8.19 -11.35 22.23
N GLU A 365 -9.46 -10.94 22.10
CA GLU A 365 -10.02 -10.50 20.83
C GLU A 365 -9.31 -9.25 20.29
N ALA A 366 -9.01 -8.27 21.15
CA ALA A 366 -8.29 -7.07 20.76
C ALA A 366 -6.84 -7.37 20.31
N VAL A 367 -6.12 -8.24 21.03
CA VAL A 367 -4.77 -8.72 20.64
C VAL A 367 -4.83 -9.46 19.30
N ALA A 368 -5.80 -10.36 19.09
CA ALA A 368 -5.93 -11.10 17.85
C ALA A 368 -6.22 -10.18 16.66
N ASN A 369 -7.18 -9.25 16.81
CA ASN A 369 -7.46 -8.24 15.80
C ASN A 369 -6.21 -7.42 15.44
N ARG A 370 -5.40 -7.03 16.44
CA ARG A 370 -4.12 -6.35 16.20
C ARG A 370 -3.14 -7.24 15.45
N ALA A 371 -2.95 -8.49 15.88
CA ALA A 371 -2.07 -9.44 15.24
C ALA A 371 -2.41 -9.67 13.76
N TYR A 372 -3.69 -9.79 13.40
CA TYR A 372 -4.12 -9.86 11.99
C TYR A 372 -3.72 -8.62 11.20
N ARG A 373 -3.98 -7.41 11.72
CA ARG A 373 -3.63 -6.15 11.04
C ARG A 373 -2.12 -6.01 10.84
N GLU A 374 -1.34 -6.38 11.84
CA GLU A 374 0.13 -6.36 11.78
C GLU A 374 0.70 -7.38 10.76
N LEU A 375 -0.04 -8.42 10.43
CA LEU A 375 0.26 -9.34 9.32
C LEU A 375 -0.24 -8.84 7.96
N GLY A 376 -0.82 -7.64 7.89
CA GLY A 376 -1.40 -7.07 6.67
C GLY A 376 -2.75 -7.67 6.26
N LEU A 377 -3.43 -8.36 7.19
CA LEU A 377 -4.77 -8.91 6.99
C LEU A 377 -5.82 -7.89 7.45
N ASP A 378 -6.95 -7.82 6.75
CA ASP A 378 -8.04 -6.94 7.14
C ASP A 378 -8.78 -7.53 8.35
N ALA A 379 -8.69 -6.85 9.49
CA ALA A 379 -9.45 -7.11 10.70
C ALA A 379 -9.86 -5.77 11.35
N PRO A 380 -10.98 -5.73 12.10
CA PRO A 380 -11.42 -4.53 12.79
C PRO A 380 -10.34 -3.95 13.69
N ARG A 381 -10.33 -2.63 13.88
CA ARG A 381 -9.61 -2.03 15.01
C ARG A 381 -10.48 -2.14 16.25
N SER A 382 -9.88 -2.45 17.39
CA SER A 382 -10.61 -2.73 18.63
C SER A 382 -10.07 -1.88 19.77
N ALA A 383 -10.96 -1.49 20.67
CA ALA A 383 -10.66 -0.83 21.93
C ALA A 383 -11.33 -1.55 23.09
N ILE A 384 -10.71 -1.50 24.26
CA ILE A 384 -11.28 -2.00 25.51
C ILE A 384 -12.43 -1.09 25.96
N VAL A 385 -13.51 -1.70 26.43
CA VAL A 385 -14.66 -1.01 27.03
C VAL A 385 -14.62 -1.24 28.54
N ARG A 386 -14.58 -0.15 29.31
CA ARG A 386 -14.64 -0.21 30.78
C ARG A 386 -16.05 0.06 31.30
N ALA A 387 -16.37 -0.51 32.46
CA ALA A 387 -17.51 -0.10 33.27
C ALA A 387 -17.16 1.14 34.11
N ALA A 388 -18.17 1.73 34.77
CA ALA A 388 -18.01 2.94 35.56
C ALA A 388 -17.06 2.77 36.76
N ASP A 389 -16.93 1.56 37.29
CA ASP A 389 -16.00 1.19 38.35
C ASP A 389 -14.55 0.96 37.85
N GLY A 390 -14.31 1.14 36.55
CA GLY A 390 -13.01 0.94 35.90
C GLY A 390 -12.71 -0.52 35.53
N SER A 391 -13.58 -1.48 35.84
CA SER A 391 -13.42 -2.88 35.40
C SER A 391 -13.57 -3.00 33.89
N ILE A 392 -12.89 -3.99 33.28
CA ILE A 392 -13.02 -4.28 31.85
C ILE A 392 -14.33 -5.03 31.63
N ARG A 393 -15.19 -4.48 30.80
CA ARG A 393 -16.54 -5.01 30.52
C ARG A 393 -16.64 -5.67 29.15
N GLY A 394 -15.77 -5.30 28.22
CA GLY A 394 -15.88 -5.78 26.84
C GLY A 394 -14.89 -5.16 25.87
N VAL A 395 -15.16 -5.36 24.59
CA VAL A 395 -14.38 -4.84 23.47
C VAL A 395 -15.31 -4.15 22.47
N ALA A 396 -14.88 -3.01 21.93
CA ALA A 396 -15.55 -2.28 20.88
C ALA A 396 -14.69 -2.30 19.62
N SER A 397 -15.22 -2.87 18.55
CA SER A 397 -14.54 -3.01 17.27
C SER A 397 -15.17 -2.09 16.22
N ASP A 398 -14.34 -1.34 15.48
CA ASP A 398 -14.80 -0.51 14.37
C ASP A 398 -15.62 -1.34 13.39
N LEU A 399 -16.79 -0.83 13.01
CA LEU A 399 -17.59 -1.46 11.99
C LEU A 399 -16.86 -1.33 10.65
N VAL A 400 -16.69 -2.45 9.97
CA VAL A 400 -16.20 -2.45 8.60
C VAL A 400 -17.44 -2.30 7.69
N GLU A 401 -17.51 -1.26 6.86
CA GLU A 401 -18.74 -0.88 6.14
C GLU A 401 -19.00 -1.71 4.85
N HIS A 402 -20.26 -1.70 4.37
CA HIS A 402 -20.73 -2.28 3.08
C HIS A 402 -20.56 -3.79 2.88
N GLN A 403 -21.14 -4.61 3.76
CA GLN A 403 -20.72 -6.01 3.90
C GLN A 403 -21.79 -7.03 3.55
N THR A 404 -21.45 -7.89 2.59
CA THR A 404 -22.06 -9.21 2.46
C THR A 404 -21.15 -10.21 3.16
N THR A 405 -21.69 -10.96 4.12
CA THR A 405 -20.98 -12.09 4.74
C THR A 405 -20.62 -13.12 3.68
N LEU A 406 -19.48 -13.78 3.85
CA LEU A 406 -18.97 -14.73 2.88
C LEU A 406 -19.94 -15.92 2.70
N GLY A 407 -20.66 -16.32 3.75
CA GLY A 407 -21.69 -17.35 3.73
C GLY A 407 -22.84 -17.12 2.75
N ARG A 408 -23.12 -15.86 2.41
CA ARG A 408 -24.18 -15.48 1.44
C ARG A 408 -23.69 -15.48 0.00
N LEU A 409 -22.45 -15.89 -0.26
CA LEU A 409 -21.81 -15.83 -1.57
C LEU A 409 -21.30 -17.20 -2.01
N PRO A 410 -21.28 -17.49 -3.32
CA PRO A 410 -20.73 -18.75 -3.81
C PRO A 410 -19.22 -18.81 -3.57
N ILE A 411 -18.75 -19.88 -2.93
CA ILE A 411 -17.32 -20.09 -2.66
C ILE A 411 -16.66 -20.71 -3.89
N ARG A 412 -16.17 -19.84 -4.79
CA ARG A 412 -15.33 -20.23 -5.93
C ARG A 412 -13.85 -20.14 -5.55
N GLN A 413 -12.97 -20.78 -6.32
CA GLN A 413 -11.53 -20.84 -6.10
C GLN A 413 -10.91 -19.47 -5.73
N ARG A 414 -11.19 -18.41 -6.50
CA ARG A 414 -10.67 -17.05 -6.19
C ARG A 414 -11.05 -16.52 -4.81
N ARG A 415 -12.25 -16.80 -4.31
CA ARG A 415 -12.68 -16.37 -2.96
C ARG A 415 -12.04 -17.23 -1.88
N ALA A 416 -11.97 -18.55 -2.11
CA ALA A 416 -11.24 -19.45 -1.23
C ALA A 416 -9.76 -19.03 -1.11
N ASP A 417 -9.16 -18.62 -2.23
CA ASP A 417 -7.83 -18.03 -2.30
C ASP A 417 -7.70 -16.65 -1.66
N GLU A 418 -8.75 -15.93 -1.32
CA GLU A 418 -8.63 -14.74 -0.48
C GLU A 418 -8.67 -15.13 0.99
N VAL A 419 -9.53 -16.08 1.37
CA VAL A 419 -9.63 -16.61 2.74
C VAL A 419 -8.32 -17.22 3.22
N LEU A 420 -7.72 -18.10 2.41
CA LEU A 420 -6.50 -18.82 2.75
C LEU A 420 -5.26 -17.92 2.89
N LYS A 421 -5.36 -16.60 2.68
CA LYS A 421 -4.22 -15.66 2.83
C LYS A 421 -3.85 -15.46 4.29
N GLY A 422 -4.79 -15.72 5.20
CA GLY A 422 -4.59 -15.68 6.64
C GLY A 422 -4.58 -17.06 7.32
N PHE A 423 -4.52 -18.16 6.57
CA PHE A 423 -4.62 -19.52 7.13
C PHE A 423 -3.57 -19.79 8.24
N SER A 424 -2.30 -19.50 7.99
CA SER A 424 -1.24 -19.70 9.00
C SER A 424 -1.38 -18.74 10.18
N ALA A 425 -2.01 -17.57 9.98
CA ALA A 425 -2.33 -16.65 11.08
C ALA A 425 -3.46 -17.21 11.96
N ASP A 426 -4.49 -17.80 11.36
CA ASP A 426 -5.59 -18.43 12.08
C ASP A 426 -5.11 -19.64 12.90
N VAL A 427 -4.22 -20.44 12.31
CA VAL A 427 -3.51 -21.51 13.02
C VAL A 427 -2.66 -20.92 14.14
N TRP A 428 -1.81 -19.93 13.87
CA TRP A 428 -0.93 -19.33 14.89
C TRP A 428 -1.71 -18.77 16.09
N LEU A 429 -2.85 -18.12 15.84
CA LEU A 429 -3.71 -17.53 16.87
C LEU A 429 -4.66 -18.56 17.53
N ALA A 430 -4.55 -19.85 17.18
CA ALA A 430 -5.42 -20.92 17.65
C ALA A 430 -6.92 -20.61 17.44
N ASN A 431 -7.27 -19.95 16.35
CA ASN A 431 -8.62 -19.45 16.10
C ASN A 431 -9.45 -20.44 15.28
N TRP A 432 -10.08 -21.39 15.97
CA TRP A 432 -10.93 -22.41 15.35
C TRP A 432 -12.19 -21.86 14.69
N ASP A 433 -12.60 -20.64 15.04
CA ASP A 433 -13.82 -20.01 14.57
C ASP A 433 -13.55 -18.80 13.66
N ALA A 434 -12.33 -18.70 13.11
CA ALA A 434 -11.91 -17.57 12.27
C ALA A 434 -12.85 -17.30 11.08
N LEU A 435 -13.55 -18.33 10.60
CA LEU A 435 -14.50 -18.22 9.51
C LEU A 435 -15.96 -18.16 9.97
N GLY A 436 -16.28 -18.68 11.16
CA GLY A 436 -17.65 -18.97 11.56
C GLY A 436 -18.20 -20.20 10.83
N LEU A 437 -19.08 -20.96 11.49
CA LEU A 437 -19.65 -22.19 10.93
C LEU A 437 -20.32 -21.94 9.58
N ASP A 438 -21.03 -20.82 9.47
CA ASP A 438 -21.77 -20.40 8.28
C ASP A 438 -21.00 -19.42 7.39
N LEU A 439 -19.68 -19.23 7.62
CA LEU A 439 -18.85 -18.21 6.96
C LEU A 439 -19.33 -16.77 7.20
N ASP A 440 -19.85 -16.51 8.38
CA ASP A 440 -20.38 -15.23 8.84
C ASP A 440 -19.35 -14.35 9.55
N ASN A 441 -18.25 -14.93 10.06
CA ASN A 441 -17.15 -14.17 10.66
C ASN A 441 -16.20 -13.56 9.61
N VAL A 442 -16.52 -13.72 8.32
CA VAL A 442 -15.78 -13.17 7.19
C VAL A 442 -16.71 -12.41 6.27
N VAL A 443 -16.25 -11.24 5.82
CA VAL A 443 -17.03 -10.32 4.99
C VAL A 443 -16.24 -9.88 3.77
N VAL A 444 -16.92 -9.65 2.65
CA VAL A 444 -16.28 -9.14 1.43
C VAL A 444 -16.26 -7.62 1.47
N VAL A 445 -15.08 -7.04 1.68
CA VAL A 445 -14.86 -5.58 1.75
C VAL A 445 -14.64 -4.95 0.37
N ASN A 446 -14.31 -5.74 -0.65
CA ASN A 446 -14.26 -5.29 -2.04
C ASN A 446 -14.78 -6.39 -2.97
N PRO A 447 -16.05 -6.31 -3.42
CA PRO A 447 -16.65 -7.33 -4.27
C PRO A 447 -15.93 -7.55 -5.59
N ARG A 448 -15.37 -6.48 -6.20
CA ARG A 448 -14.66 -6.55 -7.49
C ARG A 448 -13.31 -7.28 -7.38
N ARG A 449 -12.64 -7.16 -6.23
CA ARG A 449 -11.35 -7.81 -5.97
C ARG A 449 -11.44 -9.04 -5.08
N HIS A 450 -12.65 -9.41 -4.67
CA HIS A 450 -12.92 -10.47 -3.68
C HIS A 450 -12.20 -10.29 -2.33
N LYS A 451 -11.69 -9.08 -2.03
CA LYS A 451 -10.95 -8.83 -0.78
C LYS A 451 -11.87 -9.07 0.41
N ILE A 452 -11.38 -9.79 1.40
CA ILE A 452 -12.13 -10.15 2.61
C ILE A 452 -11.54 -9.52 3.87
N ALA A 453 -12.36 -9.37 4.90
CA ALA A 453 -11.94 -9.07 6.27
C ALA A 453 -12.46 -10.14 7.24
N ARG A 454 -11.66 -10.46 8.26
CA ARG A 454 -12.10 -11.31 9.39
C ARG A 454 -12.63 -10.40 10.49
N ILE A 455 -13.90 -10.52 10.85
CA ILE A 455 -14.58 -9.53 11.69
C ILE A 455 -14.89 -10.01 13.12
N ASP A 456 -14.73 -11.30 13.39
CA ASP A 456 -14.94 -11.88 14.71
C ASP A 456 -13.73 -12.71 15.14
N GLN A 457 -13.07 -12.32 16.25
CA GLN A 457 -11.93 -13.04 16.81
C GLN A 457 -12.18 -13.52 18.25
N GLY A 458 -13.44 -13.62 18.68
CA GLY A 458 -13.79 -14.01 20.06
C GLY A 458 -13.38 -15.44 20.43
N GLY A 459 -13.15 -16.31 19.43
CA GLY A 459 -12.67 -17.70 19.58
C GLY A 459 -11.15 -17.88 19.44
N SER A 460 -10.38 -16.79 19.46
CA SER A 460 -8.92 -16.82 19.32
C SER A 460 -8.19 -16.96 20.67
N LEU A 461 -6.89 -17.26 20.62
CA LEU A 461 -5.99 -17.31 21.77
C LEU A 461 -6.53 -18.19 22.91
N LEU A 462 -6.78 -17.61 24.09
CA LEU A 462 -7.20 -18.34 25.28
C LEU A 462 -8.68 -18.79 25.25
N PHE A 463 -9.50 -18.36 24.29
CA PHE A 463 -10.96 -18.53 24.37
C PHE A 463 -11.57 -19.31 23.21
N ARG A 464 -12.71 -19.96 23.46
CA ARG A 464 -13.55 -20.63 22.45
C ARG A 464 -14.67 -19.70 21.97
N ALA A 465 -15.24 -19.99 20.79
CA ALA A 465 -16.26 -19.16 20.13
C ALA A 465 -17.53 -18.86 20.96
N ARG A 466 -18.05 -19.87 21.69
CA ARG A 466 -19.26 -19.75 22.54
C ARG A 466 -18.95 -19.42 24.01
N ALA A 467 -17.86 -18.69 24.24
CA ALA A 467 -17.25 -18.42 25.55
C ALA A 467 -16.62 -19.65 26.24
N GLY A 468 -15.72 -19.39 27.19
CA GLY A 468 -14.96 -20.39 27.96
C GLY A 468 -13.50 -20.53 27.53
N ARG A 469 -12.62 -20.72 28.53
CA ARG A 469 -11.17 -20.85 28.34
C ARG A 469 -10.79 -22.16 27.66
N LYS A 470 -9.81 -22.12 26.77
CA LYS A 470 -9.18 -23.30 26.18
C LYS A 470 -8.23 -23.94 27.20
N PRO A 471 -8.19 -25.28 27.29
CA PRO A 471 -7.18 -25.99 28.07
C PRO A 471 -5.77 -25.60 27.61
N LEU A 472 -4.91 -25.19 28.55
CA LEU A 472 -3.57 -24.64 28.24
C LEU A 472 -2.64 -25.65 27.54
N ASP A 473 -2.85 -26.95 27.77
CA ASP A 473 -2.16 -28.06 27.09
C ASP A 473 -2.49 -28.09 25.58
N ARG A 474 -3.75 -27.83 25.21
CA ARG A 474 -4.18 -27.79 23.81
C ARG A 474 -3.64 -26.60 23.02
N LEU A 475 -3.12 -25.58 23.71
CA LEU A 475 -2.53 -24.40 23.08
C LEU A 475 -1.09 -24.62 22.58
N ARG A 476 -0.47 -25.74 22.98
CA ARG A 476 0.92 -26.10 22.67
C ARG A 476 1.08 -27.00 21.43
N THR A 477 0.03 -27.20 20.64
CA THR A 477 0.08 -28.01 19.41
C THR A 477 -0.54 -27.24 18.25
N LEU A 478 -0.17 -27.58 17.01
CA LEU A 478 -0.76 -27.00 15.79
C LEU A 478 -1.84 -27.89 15.19
N SER A 479 -2.73 -28.41 16.04
CA SER A 479 -3.81 -29.32 15.62
C SER A 479 -4.77 -28.72 14.57
N GLU A 480 -4.81 -27.38 14.49
CA GLU A 480 -5.53 -26.60 13.49
C GLU A 480 -5.02 -26.86 12.07
N TRP A 481 -3.71 -27.12 11.90
CA TRP A 481 -3.10 -27.24 10.58
C TRP A 481 -3.79 -28.33 9.74
N ASP A 482 -3.93 -29.52 10.32
CA ASP A 482 -4.63 -30.64 9.70
C ASP A 482 -6.13 -30.61 10.02
N GLY A 483 -6.51 -30.11 11.19
CA GLY A 483 -7.89 -30.08 11.67
C GLY A 483 -8.81 -29.15 10.87
N PHE A 484 -8.30 -28.06 10.32
CA PHE A 484 -9.09 -27.12 9.51
C PHE A 484 -9.53 -27.74 8.17
N ALA A 485 -8.70 -28.58 7.55
CA ALA A 485 -9.09 -29.26 6.31
C ALA A 485 -10.01 -30.47 6.53
N ASN A 486 -10.20 -30.92 7.78
CA ASN A 486 -11.05 -32.04 8.11
C ASN A 486 -12.51 -31.60 8.27
N SER A 487 -13.40 -32.07 7.39
CA SER A 487 -14.82 -31.66 7.37
C SER A 487 -15.59 -31.99 8.66
N SER A 488 -15.22 -33.05 9.38
CA SER A 488 -15.84 -33.40 10.66
C SER A 488 -15.37 -32.53 11.82
N ARG A 489 -14.20 -31.88 11.70
CA ARG A 489 -13.63 -31.00 12.74
C ARG A 489 -13.88 -29.52 12.46
N ASN A 490 -13.78 -29.10 11.20
CA ASN A 490 -14.01 -27.73 10.77
C ASN A 490 -14.64 -27.71 9.36
N PRO A 491 -15.98 -27.83 9.27
CA PRO A 491 -16.67 -27.87 7.97
C PRO A 491 -16.51 -26.57 7.17
N ALA A 492 -16.38 -25.42 7.85
CA ALA A 492 -16.18 -24.13 7.21
C ALA A 492 -14.86 -24.09 6.43
N TYR A 493 -13.75 -24.45 7.08
CA TYR A 493 -12.45 -24.50 6.41
C TYR A 493 -12.34 -25.63 5.39
N ALA A 494 -12.90 -26.81 5.67
CA ALA A 494 -12.91 -27.91 4.71
C ALA A 494 -13.55 -27.50 3.38
N ARG A 495 -14.67 -26.74 3.44
CA ARG A 495 -15.30 -26.16 2.24
C ARG A 495 -14.40 -25.17 1.50
N ILE A 496 -13.61 -24.36 2.22
CA ILE A 496 -12.65 -23.43 1.60
C ILE A 496 -11.52 -24.20 0.90
N PHE A 497 -10.91 -25.18 1.55
CA PHE A 497 -9.85 -26.00 0.97
C PHE A 497 -10.35 -26.79 -0.25
N GLN A 498 -11.53 -27.38 -0.17
CA GLN A 498 -12.17 -28.05 -1.30
C GLN A 498 -12.37 -27.09 -2.49
N ALA A 499 -12.87 -25.88 -2.25
CA ALA A 499 -13.07 -24.89 -3.31
C ALA A 499 -11.76 -24.34 -3.89
N ALA A 500 -10.69 -24.30 -3.10
CA ALA A 500 -9.36 -23.92 -3.54
C ALA A 500 -8.66 -25.04 -4.34
N GLY A 501 -9.06 -26.30 -4.13
CA GLY A 501 -8.45 -27.47 -4.76
C GLY A 501 -7.07 -27.81 -4.18
N VAL A 502 -6.80 -27.41 -2.93
CA VAL A 502 -5.53 -27.65 -2.24
C VAL A 502 -5.78 -28.12 -0.82
N ASP A 503 -4.82 -28.80 -0.23
CA ASP A 503 -4.78 -29.11 1.20
C ASP A 503 -3.84 -28.13 1.95
N PRO A 504 -3.72 -28.20 3.30
CA PRO A 504 -2.85 -27.32 4.07
C PRO A 504 -1.37 -27.36 3.66
N ASP A 505 -0.81 -28.54 3.40
CA ASP A 505 0.61 -28.69 3.03
C ASP A 505 0.85 -28.25 1.57
N GLY A 506 -0.14 -28.47 0.70
CA GLY A 506 -0.23 -28.04 -0.70
C GLY A 506 -0.36 -26.52 -0.88
N LEU A 507 -0.64 -25.75 0.19
CA LEU A 507 -0.48 -24.28 0.15
C LEU A 507 0.95 -23.87 -0.23
N GLY A 508 1.94 -24.72 0.06
CA GLY A 508 3.29 -24.57 -0.46
C GLY A 508 3.91 -23.22 -0.10
N ARG A 509 4.40 -22.48 -1.11
CA ARG A 509 5.07 -21.19 -0.88
C ARG A 509 4.18 -20.14 -0.22
N ARG A 510 2.86 -20.25 -0.38
CA ARG A 510 1.92 -19.34 0.26
C ARG A 510 1.96 -19.52 1.78
N ALA A 511 1.90 -20.76 2.27
CA ALA A 511 2.08 -21.07 3.68
C ALA A 511 3.46 -20.61 4.17
N LEU A 512 4.54 -20.91 3.44
CA LEU A 512 5.88 -20.48 3.82
C LEU A 512 6.02 -18.95 3.94
N ARG A 513 5.37 -18.18 3.07
CA ARG A 513 5.35 -16.71 3.17
C ARG A 513 4.58 -16.21 4.39
N GLN A 514 3.44 -16.82 4.70
CA GLN A 514 2.66 -16.45 5.90
C GLN A 514 3.44 -16.76 7.18
N ILE A 515 4.08 -17.93 7.26
CA ILE A 515 4.93 -18.31 8.39
C ILE A 515 6.13 -17.37 8.52
N ALA A 516 6.77 -17.01 7.40
CA ALA A 516 7.85 -16.02 7.40
C ALA A 516 7.39 -14.63 7.87
N ALA A 517 6.17 -14.20 7.52
CA ALA A 517 5.59 -12.95 8.00
C ALA A 517 5.34 -12.97 9.52
N ILE A 518 4.89 -14.09 10.07
CA ILE A 518 4.75 -14.27 11.53
C ILE A 518 6.12 -14.22 12.22
N ARG A 519 7.16 -14.83 11.64
CA ARG A 519 8.52 -14.75 12.16
C ARG A 519 9.07 -13.32 12.15
N GLU A 520 8.87 -12.59 11.05
CA GLU A 520 9.24 -11.17 10.94
C GLU A 520 8.48 -10.33 11.97
N LEU A 521 7.18 -10.58 12.13
CA LEU A 521 6.36 -9.93 13.15
C LEU A 521 6.97 -10.13 14.54
N GLY A 522 7.35 -11.36 14.89
CA GLY A 522 8.00 -11.65 16.17
C GLY A 522 9.30 -10.87 16.35
N ARG A 523 10.12 -10.74 15.31
CA ARG A 523 11.38 -9.97 15.38
C ARG A 523 11.14 -8.47 15.61
N ARG A 524 10.14 -7.88 14.96
CA ARG A 524 9.85 -6.44 15.06
C ARG A 524 8.98 -6.03 16.25
N THR A 525 8.50 -6.98 17.06
CA THR A 525 7.58 -6.75 18.20
C THR A 525 8.13 -7.29 19.52
N ASP A 526 9.45 -7.32 19.69
CA ASP A 526 10.14 -7.91 20.84
C ASP A 526 9.64 -9.32 21.22
N GLY A 527 9.69 -10.22 20.23
CA GLY A 527 9.16 -11.58 20.38
C GLY A 527 7.67 -11.59 20.70
N PHE A 528 6.90 -10.72 20.04
CA PHE A 528 5.45 -10.51 20.24
C PHE A 528 5.04 -9.78 21.53
N ALA A 529 5.97 -9.32 22.37
CA ALA A 529 5.62 -8.59 23.59
C ALA A 529 4.84 -7.29 23.29
N ASP A 530 5.19 -6.58 22.22
CA ASP A 530 4.53 -5.34 21.82
C ASP A 530 3.06 -5.55 21.40
N LEU A 531 2.72 -6.75 20.91
CA LEU A 531 1.34 -7.13 20.56
C LEU A 531 0.48 -7.43 21.79
N VAL A 532 1.12 -7.71 22.93
CA VAL A 532 0.49 -8.17 24.17
C VAL A 532 0.81 -7.18 25.29
N PRO A 533 0.29 -5.95 25.20
CA PRO A 533 0.70 -4.88 26.09
C PRO A 533 0.04 -4.96 27.45
N VAL A 534 0.63 -4.32 28.45
CA VAL A 534 0.06 -4.25 29.80
C VAL A 534 -1.21 -3.40 29.76
N VAL A 535 -2.33 -3.95 30.25
CA VAL A 535 -3.62 -3.24 30.35
C VAL A 535 -4.12 -3.40 31.78
N ARG A 536 -4.44 -2.29 32.43
CA ARG A 536 -4.92 -2.30 33.82
C ARG A 536 -6.19 -3.13 33.95
N GLY A 537 -6.20 -4.10 34.87
CA GLY A 537 -7.33 -5.01 35.09
C GLY A 537 -7.27 -6.31 34.29
N ILE A 538 -6.21 -6.53 33.51
CA ILE A 538 -5.86 -7.84 32.96
C ILE A 538 -4.83 -8.51 33.87
N ALA A 539 -5.06 -9.79 34.19
CA ALA A 539 -4.15 -10.58 35.01
C ALA A 539 -2.81 -10.82 34.29
N ASP A 540 -1.70 -10.73 35.02
CA ASP A 540 -0.36 -10.96 34.47
C ASP A 540 -0.21 -12.39 33.95
N GLU A 541 -0.90 -13.35 34.57
CA GLU A 541 -0.93 -14.75 34.14
C GLU A 541 -1.58 -14.92 32.76
N ASP A 542 -2.67 -14.20 32.48
CA ASP A 542 -3.37 -14.26 31.19
C ASP A 542 -2.53 -13.61 30.09
N ARG A 543 -1.93 -12.46 30.41
CA ARG A 543 -0.96 -11.79 29.53
C ARG A 543 0.22 -12.71 29.21
N ALA A 544 0.83 -13.31 30.23
CA ALA A 544 1.95 -14.22 30.07
C ALA A 544 1.56 -15.48 29.27
N ALA A 545 0.36 -16.02 29.48
CA ALA A 545 -0.17 -17.16 28.75
C ALA A 545 -0.33 -16.86 27.26
N ILE A 546 -0.87 -15.69 26.90
CA ILE A 546 -0.99 -15.24 25.51
C ILE A 546 0.40 -15.09 24.87
N LEU A 547 1.32 -14.39 25.54
CA LEU A 547 2.66 -14.18 25.00
C LEU A 547 3.41 -15.51 24.80
N ARG A 548 3.30 -16.44 25.75
CA ARG A 548 3.91 -17.77 25.64
C ARG A 548 3.30 -18.55 24.48
N LEU A 549 1.97 -18.50 24.31
CA LEU A 549 1.26 -19.13 23.19
C LEU A 549 1.78 -18.62 21.86
N LEU A 550 1.87 -17.30 21.66
CA LEU A 550 2.33 -16.71 20.39
C LEU A 550 3.75 -17.15 20.04
N ARG A 551 4.64 -17.17 21.04
CA ARG A 551 6.05 -17.60 20.89
C ARG A 551 6.16 -19.09 20.59
N ASP A 552 5.51 -19.94 21.38
CA ASP A 552 5.58 -21.40 21.25
C ASP A 552 5.02 -21.84 19.88
N ARG A 553 3.88 -21.28 19.46
CA ARG A 553 3.25 -21.64 18.19
C ARG A 553 4.01 -21.13 16.97
N ALA A 554 4.62 -19.94 17.05
CA ALA A 554 5.50 -19.46 15.99
C ALA A 554 6.73 -20.38 15.80
N ARG A 555 7.30 -20.89 16.90
CA ARG A 555 8.38 -21.89 16.84
C ARG A 555 7.92 -23.21 16.22
N LEU A 556 6.73 -23.69 16.60
CA LEU A 556 6.17 -24.93 16.03
C LEU A 556 5.87 -24.81 14.53
N LEU A 557 5.43 -23.64 14.06
CA LEU A 557 5.25 -23.41 12.62
C LEU A 557 6.59 -23.58 11.88
N ASP A 558 7.68 -23.13 12.48
CA ASP A 558 9.02 -23.24 11.91
C ASP A 558 9.62 -24.64 12.02
N SER A 559 9.45 -25.33 13.15
CA SER A 559 10.05 -26.65 13.39
C SER A 559 9.26 -27.79 12.74
N ASP A 560 7.93 -27.71 12.73
CA ASP A 560 7.09 -28.86 12.38
C ASP A 560 6.45 -28.67 11.00
N ILE A 561 5.95 -27.46 10.72
CA ILE A 561 5.17 -27.21 9.51
C ILE A 561 6.04 -26.83 8.31
N VAL A 562 7.03 -25.95 8.48
CA VAL A 562 7.92 -25.55 7.37
C VAL A 562 8.59 -26.75 6.70
N PRO A 563 9.11 -27.76 7.42
CA PRO A 563 9.66 -28.96 6.79
C PRO A 563 8.61 -29.77 6.02
N ARG A 564 7.41 -29.96 6.59
CA ARG A 564 6.28 -30.66 5.93
C ARG A 564 5.90 -29.99 4.61
N VAL A 565 5.64 -28.68 4.64
CA VAL A 565 5.30 -27.88 3.46
C VAL A 565 6.42 -27.89 2.42
N LYS A 566 7.69 -27.82 2.85
CA LYS A 566 8.85 -27.94 1.94
C LYS A 566 8.96 -29.33 1.33
N ALA A 567 8.58 -30.39 2.05
CA ALA A 567 8.56 -31.76 1.53
C ALA A 567 7.45 -31.92 0.49
N ALA A 568 6.23 -31.46 0.79
CA ALA A 568 5.11 -31.46 -0.16
C ALA A 568 5.44 -30.68 -1.45
N LEU A 569 6.06 -29.50 -1.32
CA LEU A 569 6.56 -28.73 -2.46
C LEU A 569 7.61 -29.47 -3.32
N ARG A 570 8.44 -30.32 -2.70
CA ARG A 570 9.42 -31.15 -3.43
C ARG A 570 8.76 -32.31 -4.14
N ALA A 571 7.72 -32.88 -3.55
CA ALA A 571 6.95 -33.99 -4.10
C ALA A 571 5.99 -33.55 -5.23
N GLY A 572 5.61 -32.27 -5.27
CA GLY A 572 4.59 -31.75 -6.19
C GLY A 572 3.17 -32.02 -5.70
N ASP A 573 3.00 -32.34 -4.42
CA ASP A 573 1.72 -32.63 -3.79
C ASP A 573 0.86 -31.36 -3.69
N GLY A 574 -0.44 -31.48 -3.98
CA GLY A 574 -1.38 -30.36 -4.00
C GLY A 574 -1.35 -29.47 -5.26
N LEU A 575 -0.52 -29.79 -6.25
CA LEU A 575 -0.54 -29.13 -7.56
C LEU A 575 -1.63 -29.71 -8.48
N PRO A 576 -2.21 -28.91 -9.40
CA PRO A 576 -3.01 -29.44 -10.51
C PRO A 576 -2.27 -30.58 -11.22
N ALA A 577 -3.00 -31.60 -11.70
CA ALA A 577 -2.40 -32.83 -12.24
C ALA A 577 -1.33 -32.58 -13.33
N HIS A 578 -1.57 -31.59 -14.21
CA HIS A 578 -0.62 -31.18 -15.24
C HIS A 578 0.65 -30.53 -14.66
N GLU A 579 0.53 -29.73 -13.60
CA GLU A 579 1.68 -29.13 -12.91
C GLU A 579 2.49 -30.20 -12.16
N ALA A 580 1.83 -31.09 -11.42
CA ALA A 580 2.49 -32.20 -10.73
C ALA A 580 3.21 -33.14 -11.73
N GLY A 581 2.58 -33.42 -12.85
CA GLY A 581 3.16 -34.19 -13.95
C GLY A 581 4.38 -33.49 -14.58
N PHE A 582 4.30 -32.17 -14.81
CA PHE A 582 5.41 -31.36 -15.29
C PHE A 582 6.60 -31.38 -14.32
N VAL A 583 6.35 -31.17 -13.03
CA VAL A 583 7.37 -31.21 -11.97
C VAL A 583 8.03 -32.58 -11.91
N ARG A 584 7.26 -33.68 -11.92
CA ARG A 584 7.79 -35.04 -11.91
C ARG A 584 8.68 -35.33 -13.13
N ARG A 585 8.26 -34.93 -14.34
CA ARG A 585 9.05 -35.15 -15.57
C ARG A 585 10.36 -34.38 -15.59
N LEU A 586 10.37 -33.15 -15.05
CA LEU A 586 11.59 -32.36 -14.93
C LEU A 586 12.54 -32.90 -13.85
N GLY A 587 12.02 -33.52 -12.80
CA GLY A 587 12.79 -34.09 -11.70
C GLY A 587 13.74 -33.05 -11.09
N SER A 588 15.02 -33.40 -10.94
CA SER A 588 16.04 -32.52 -10.36
C SER A 588 16.25 -31.20 -11.13
N ARG A 589 15.93 -31.17 -12.44
CA ARG A 589 16.07 -29.94 -13.25
C ARG A 589 15.05 -28.88 -12.88
N TYR A 590 13.89 -29.27 -12.34
CA TYR A 590 12.82 -28.35 -11.97
C TYR A 590 13.34 -27.22 -11.07
N ARG A 591 14.12 -27.58 -10.05
CA ARG A 591 14.69 -26.61 -9.11
C ARG A 591 15.64 -25.63 -9.78
N SER A 592 16.52 -26.12 -10.65
CA SER A 592 17.46 -25.28 -11.39
C SER A 592 16.73 -24.30 -12.31
N PHE A 593 15.61 -24.69 -12.90
CA PHE A 593 14.79 -23.82 -13.74
C PHE A 593 14.05 -22.80 -12.89
N LEU A 594 13.40 -23.25 -11.81
CA LEU A 594 12.67 -22.39 -10.89
C LEU A 594 13.56 -21.35 -10.22
N ASP A 595 14.74 -21.73 -9.71
CA ASP A 595 15.64 -20.79 -9.04
C ASP A 595 16.16 -19.72 -10.01
N ARG A 596 16.49 -20.10 -11.25
CA ARG A 596 16.88 -19.15 -12.31
C ARG A 596 15.72 -18.27 -12.77
N ALA A 597 14.51 -18.82 -12.83
CA ALA A 597 13.29 -18.06 -13.12
C ALA A 597 13.02 -17.02 -12.04
N LEU A 598 13.07 -17.44 -10.78
CA LEU A 598 12.82 -16.58 -9.63
C LEU A 598 13.87 -15.48 -9.51
N ALA A 599 15.15 -15.77 -9.73
CA ALA A 599 16.21 -14.75 -9.73
C ALA A 599 15.95 -13.63 -10.76
N LYS A 600 15.28 -13.94 -11.89
CA LYS A 600 14.86 -12.92 -12.87
C LYS A 600 13.55 -12.22 -12.49
N ILE A 601 12.65 -12.89 -11.77
CA ILE A 601 11.31 -12.39 -11.45
C ILE A 601 11.27 -11.61 -10.13
N THR A 602 12.11 -11.92 -9.14
CA THR A 602 12.11 -11.25 -7.83
C THR A 602 12.42 -9.75 -7.90
N ALA A 603 13.10 -9.30 -8.96
CA ALA A 603 13.31 -7.87 -9.21
C ALA A 603 12.03 -7.11 -9.67
N THR A 604 10.98 -7.83 -10.13
CA THR A 604 9.77 -7.21 -10.73
C THR A 604 8.46 -7.55 -9.99
N GLY A 605 8.47 -8.46 -9.00
CA GLY A 605 7.26 -8.85 -8.25
C GLY A 605 6.18 -9.56 -9.09
N TYR A 606 6.49 -9.92 -10.33
CA TYR A 606 5.49 -10.24 -11.34
C TYR A 606 4.74 -11.56 -11.08
N GLY A 607 5.44 -12.62 -10.65
CA GLY A 607 4.78 -13.90 -10.33
C GLY A 607 3.73 -13.78 -9.21
N GLN A 608 4.00 -12.90 -8.24
CA GLN A 608 3.06 -12.58 -7.16
C GLN A 608 1.88 -11.74 -7.67
N ARG A 609 2.11 -10.81 -8.60
CA ARG A 609 1.07 -9.95 -9.18
C ARG A 609 -0.07 -10.72 -9.84
N TYR A 610 0.22 -11.85 -10.47
CA TYR A 610 -0.77 -12.64 -11.23
C TYR A 610 -1.06 -14.03 -10.64
N GLY A 611 -0.57 -14.32 -9.44
CA GLY A 611 -0.86 -15.59 -8.76
C GLY A 611 -0.35 -16.82 -9.51
N LEU A 612 0.84 -16.72 -10.13
CA LEU A 612 1.46 -17.87 -10.79
C LEU A 612 2.00 -18.86 -9.76
N SER A 613 1.82 -20.14 -10.03
CA SER A 613 2.46 -21.22 -9.28
C SER A 613 3.96 -21.29 -9.63
N ASP A 614 4.72 -21.99 -8.81
CA ASP A 614 6.13 -22.25 -9.10
C ASP A 614 6.31 -23.09 -10.37
N ALA A 615 5.41 -24.06 -10.62
CA ALA A 615 5.44 -24.90 -11.79
C ALA A 615 5.19 -24.07 -13.06
N GLU A 616 4.23 -23.15 -13.02
CA GLU A 616 3.95 -22.19 -14.09
C GLU A 616 5.13 -21.24 -14.35
N ILE A 617 5.76 -20.72 -13.29
CA ILE A 617 6.97 -19.88 -13.38
C ILE A 617 8.12 -20.66 -14.03
N ALA A 618 8.35 -21.91 -13.60
CA ALA A 618 9.40 -22.76 -14.13
C ALA A 618 9.13 -23.18 -15.59
N ALA A 619 7.89 -23.53 -15.93
CA ALA A 619 7.47 -23.86 -17.29
C ALA A 619 7.72 -22.69 -18.24
N ARG A 620 7.35 -21.47 -17.83
CA ARG A 620 7.61 -20.27 -18.62
C ARG A 620 9.11 -20.02 -18.81
N TYR A 621 9.91 -20.20 -17.76
CA TYR A 621 11.37 -20.05 -17.88
C TYR A 621 11.96 -21.11 -18.81
N ALA A 622 11.56 -22.37 -18.65
CA ALA A 622 11.93 -23.47 -19.53
C ALA A 622 11.70 -23.11 -21.00
N TYR A 623 10.52 -22.54 -21.31
CA TYR A 623 10.13 -22.20 -22.68
C TYR A 623 11.12 -21.20 -23.29
N THR A 624 11.46 -20.16 -22.53
CA THR A 624 12.38 -19.10 -22.98
C THR A 624 13.85 -19.54 -23.09
N THR A 625 14.18 -20.78 -22.71
CA THR A 625 15.57 -21.27 -22.79
C THR A 625 15.88 -21.89 -24.15
N SER A 626 17.16 -21.89 -24.51
CA SER A 626 17.69 -22.70 -25.61
C SER A 626 18.00 -24.14 -25.19
N ASP A 627 17.43 -24.63 -24.08
CA ASP A 627 17.61 -26.00 -23.61
C ASP A 627 17.14 -26.98 -24.70
N GLY A 628 18.01 -27.92 -25.07
CA GLY A 628 17.76 -28.80 -26.20
C GLY A 628 16.59 -29.77 -25.99
N THR A 629 16.12 -29.99 -24.76
CA THR A 629 14.98 -30.88 -24.47
C THR A 629 13.70 -30.12 -24.14
N TRP A 630 13.80 -29.07 -23.32
CA TRP A 630 12.65 -28.36 -22.74
C TRP A 630 12.47 -26.92 -23.24
N GLY A 631 13.38 -26.43 -24.07
CA GLY A 631 13.31 -25.11 -24.69
C GLY A 631 12.26 -25.02 -25.81
N TYR A 632 11.86 -23.80 -26.15
CA TYR A 632 10.77 -23.53 -27.10
C TYR A 632 10.90 -24.26 -28.44
N ARG A 633 12.12 -24.50 -28.95
CA ARG A 633 12.33 -25.10 -30.28
C ARG A 633 11.81 -26.53 -30.35
N LYS A 634 12.32 -27.42 -29.50
CA LYS A 634 11.94 -28.84 -29.52
C LYS A 634 10.52 -29.03 -29.03
N PHE A 635 10.11 -28.24 -28.03
CA PHE A 635 8.76 -28.28 -27.50
C PHE A 635 7.71 -27.87 -28.55
N ASN A 636 7.89 -26.74 -29.23
CA ASN A 636 6.96 -26.36 -30.30
C ASN A 636 7.05 -27.29 -31.53
N ALA A 637 8.22 -27.84 -31.85
CA ALA A 637 8.35 -28.81 -32.93
C ALA A 637 7.54 -30.09 -32.64
N ALA A 638 7.55 -30.56 -31.39
CA ALA A 638 6.76 -31.72 -30.97
C ALA A 638 5.25 -31.44 -31.01
N LEU A 639 4.82 -30.24 -30.62
CA LEU A 639 3.41 -29.85 -30.70
C LEU A 639 2.95 -29.72 -32.17
N ARG A 640 3.77 -29.12 -33.04
CA ARG A 640 3.45 -28.94 -34.47
C ARG A 640 3.50 -30.23 -35.28
N SER A 641 4.22 -31.27 -34.84
CA SER A 641 4.31 -32.51 -35.60
C SER A 641 3.02 -33.32 -35.61
N ARG A 642 2.04 -33.01 -34.74
CA ARG A 642 0.76 -33.73 -34.59
C ARG A 642 0.91 -35.25 -34.36
N ASP A 643 2.09 -35.66 -33.91
CA ASP A 643 2.43 -37.03 -33.56
C ASP A 643 1.93 -37.29 -32.13
N PRO A 644 0.95 -38.19 -31.90
CA PRO A 644 0.34 -38.37 -30.59
C PRO A 644 1.36 -38.71 -29.50
N HIS A 645 2.41 -39.48 -29.81
CA HIS A 645 3.43 -39.85 -28.84
C HIS A 645 4.30 -38.65 -28.45
N LYS A 646 4.69 -37.83 -29.44
CA LYS A 646 5.48 -36.61 -29.18
C LYS A 646 4.66 -35.57 -28.42
N VAL A 647 3.39 -35.40 -28.76
CA VAL A 647 2.49 -34.47 -28.05
C VAL A 647 2.25 -34.94 -26.62
N ALA A 648 2.00 -36.24 -26.39
CA ALA A 648 1.78 -36.80 -25.05
C ALA A 648 3.02 -36.66 -24.13
N ALA A 649 4.23 -36.73 -24.68
CA ALA A 649 5.47 -36.51 -23.93
C ALA A 649 5.56 -35.10 -23.32
N PHE A 650 4.87 -34.14 -23.91
CA PHE A 650 4.91 -32.72 -23.54
C PHE A 650 3.57 -32.15 -23.06
N ALA A 651 2.53 -32.98 -22.88
CA ALA A 651 1.17 -32.55 -22.53
C ALA A 651 1.13 -31.74 -21.22
N ASP A 652 1.74 -32.27 -20.15
CA ASP A 652 1.80 -31.58 -18.85
C ASP A 652 2.49 -30.21 -18.93
N TYR A 653 3.54 -30.13 -19.75
CA TYR A 653 4.28 -28.89 -19.95
C TYR A 653 3.44 -27.87 -20.74
N ARG A 654 2.76 -28.32 -21.81
CA ARG A 654 1.79 -27.50 -22.57
C ARG A 654 0.70 -26.96 -21.66
N ASP A 655 0.08 -27.82 -20.86
CA ASP A 655 -1.06 -27.45 -20.04
C ASP A 655 -0.64 -26.51 -18.90
N THR A 656 0.53 -26.76 -18.27
CA THR A 656 1.12 -25.86 -17.28
C THR A 656 1.43 -24.48 -17.86
N LEU A 657 2.02 -24.40 -19.06
CA LEU A 657 2.33 -23.11 -19.68
C LEU A 657 1.06 -22.37 -20.16
N ASN A 658 0.06 -23.09 -20.67
CA ASN A 658 -1.24 -22.51 -21.01
C ASN A 658 -1.95 -21.95 -19.76
N ALA A 659 -1.92 -22.66 -18.63
CA ALA A 659 -2.46 -22.19 -17.36
C ALA A 659 -1.75 -20.90 -16.89
N ALA A 660 -0.42 -20.86 -17.02
CA ALA A 660 0.37 -19.67 -16.72
C ALA A 660 -0.04 -18.46 -17.59
N LEU A 661 -0.23 -18.66 -18.89
CA LEU A 661 -0.66 -17.60 -19.81
C LEU A 661 -2.09 -17.13 -19.52
N ALA A 662 -3.01 -18.03 -19.18
CA ALA A 662 -4.40 -17.68 -18.89
C ALA A 662 -4.56 -16.72 -17.69
N LYS A 663 -3.60 -16.67 -16.77
CA LYS A 663 -3.59 -15.77 -15.62
C LYS A 663 -3.16 -14.33 -15.96
N LEU A 664 -2.74 -14.08 -17.19
CA LEU A 664 -2.18 -12.79 -17.64
C LEU A 664 -3.19 -11.91 -18.34
N PRO A 665 -2.98 -10.58 -18.34
CA PRO A 665 -3.85 -9.66 -19.05
C PRO A 665 -3.74 -9.88 -20.55
N ASP A 666 -4.90 -9.86 -21.20
CA ASP A 666 -5.00 -9.88 -22.65
C ASP A 666 -4.31 -8.67 -23.27
N HIS A 667 -3.60 -8.90 -24.37
CA HIS A 667 -3.09 -7.87 -25.25
C HIS A 667 -4.01 -7.77 -26.47
N ARG A 668 -4.69 -6.62 -26.60
CA ARG A 668 -5.66 -6.35 -27.66
C ARG A 668 -5.11 -5.31 -28.62
N ASP A 669 -4.21 -5.76 -29.48
CA ASP A 669 -3.55 -4.91 -30.49
C ASP A 669 -2.99 -5.78 -31.63
N THR A 670 -2.55 -5.14 -32.71
CA THR A 670 -1.88 -5.83 -33.81
C THR A 670 -0.43 -6.17 -33.45
N VAL A 671 -0.06 -7.43 -33.67
CA VAL A 671 1.30 -7.95 -33.45
C VAL A 671 1.86 -8.56 -34.72
N ARG A 672 3.19 -8.59 -34.82
CA ARG A 672 3.90 -9.13 -35.98
C ARG A 672 4.90 -10.21 -35.60
N ARG A 673 5.05 -11.21 -36.47
CA ARG A 673 6.07 -12.27 -36.37
C ARG A 673 6.60 -12.59 -37.76
N ARG A 674 7.90 -12.78 -37.91
CA ARG A 674 8.46 -13.43 -39.11
C ARG A 674 8.82 -14.88 -38.85
N THR A 675 8.61 -15.71 -39.85
CA THR A 675 8.88 -17.15 -39.78
C THR A 675 9.28 -17.70 -41.14
N ARG A 676 9.79 -18.93 -41.14
CA ARG A 676 10.05 -19.71 -42.35
C ARG A 676 9.09 -20.88 -42.36
N LEU A 677 8.29 -20.96 -43.41
CA LEU A 677 7.38 -22.06 -43.69
C LEU A 677 7.76 -22.67 -45.03
N ALA A 678 7.69 -23.99 -45.13
CA ALA A 678 7.74 -24.69 -46.40
C ALA A 678 6.46 -24.42 -47.21
N ALA A 679 6.50 -24.63 -48.53
CA ALA A 679 5.38 -24.29 -49.41
C ALA A 679 4.08 -25.02 -49.02
N ASN A 680 4.17 -26.27 -48.58
CA ASN A 680 3.04 -27.05 -48.10
C ASN A 680 2.47 -26.54 -46.76
N GLU A 681 3.31 -26.00 -45.88
CA GLU A 681 2.88 -25.39 -44.61
C GLU A 681 2.18 -24.04 -44.86
N LEU A 682 2.69 -23.24 -45.80
CA LEU A 682 2.07 -21.97 -46.17
C LEU A 682 0.71 -22.18 -46.87
N ALA A 683 0.54 -23.27 -47.63
CA ALA A 683 -0.71 -23.61 -48.32
C ALA A 683 -1.90 -23.90 -47.39
N VAL A 684 -1.66 -24.03 -46.08
CA VAL A 684 -2.70 -24.18 -45.06
C VAL A 684 -3.42 -22.86 -44.80
N TYR A 685 -2.78 -21.71 -45.02
CA TYR A 685 -3.37 -20.40 -44.74
C TYR A 685 -4.17 -19.90 -45.94
N ARG A 686 -5.41 -20.36 -46.09
CA ARG A 686 -6.31 -19.91 -47.16
C ARG A 686 -7.26 -18.85 -46.62
N VAL A 687 -7.48 -17.80 -47.40
CA VAL A 687 -8.37 -16.69 -46.99
C VAL A 687 -9.76 -17.23 -46.63
N GLY A 688 -10.25 -16.84 -45.45
CA GLY A 688 -11.53 -17.29 -44.90
C GLY A 688 -11.41 -18.47 -43.92
N ASP A 689 -10.39 -19.32 -44.07
CA ASP A 689 -10.22 -20.51 -43.23
C ASP A 689 -9.83 -20.13 -41.79
N VAL A 690 -10.18 -21.00 -40.85
CA VAL A 690 -9.69 -20.94 -39.47
C VAL A 690 -8.59 -21.98 -39.31
N VAL A 691 -7.38 -21.51 -39.03
CA VAL A 691 -6.20 -22.34 -38.80
C VAL A 691 -5.91 -22.46 -37.31
N THR A 692 -5.51 -23.65 -36.86
CA THR A 692 -5.09 -23.89 -35.47
C THR A 692 -3.56 -23.97 -35.41
N GLU A 693 -2.96 -23.09 -34.62
CA GLU A 693 -1.53 -23.18 -34.28
C GLU A 693 -1.35 -24.17 -33.11
N GLU A 694 -0.93 -25.40 -33.41
CA GLU A 694 -0.77 -26.45 -32.38
C GLU A 694 0.29 -26.10 -31.33
N GLY A 695 1.33 -25.35 -31.75
CA GLY A 695 2.38 -24.87 -30.87
C GLY A 695 2.10 -23.47 -30.36
N PHE A 696 2.92 -23.01 -29.42
CA PHE A 696 2.89 -21.61 -28.98
C PHE A 696 3.41 -20.70 -30.09
N THR A 697 2.77 -19.54 -30.27
CA THR A 697 3.12 -18.57 -31.32
C THR A 697 3.69 -17.31 -30.67
N SER A 698 5.00 -17.10 -30.76
CA SER A 698 5.65 -15.85 -30.32
C SER A 698 5.53 -14.76 -31.38
N SER A 699 5.19 -13.54 -30.97
CA SER A 699 5.06 -12.36 -31.83
C SER A 699 5.54 -11.12 -31.09
N SER A 700 5.45 -9.95 -31.70
CA SER A 700 5.97 -8.70 -31.12
C SER A 700 5.14 -7.48 -31.50
N VAL A 701 5.15 -6.48 -30.64
CA VAL A 701 4.49 -5.20 -30.86
C VAL A 701 5.36 -4.33 -31.79
N GLY A 702 4.78 -3.90 -32.91
CA GLY A 702 5.46 -3.04 -33.88
C GLY A 702 6.23 -3.83 -34.94
N GLN A 703 7.56 -3.74 -34.94
CA GLN A 703 8.40 -4.39 -35.95
C GLN A 703 8.45 -5.90 -35.72
N ALA A 704 8.33 -6.69 -36.78
CA ALA A 704 8.28 -8.14 -36.67
C ALA A 704 9.54 -8.70 -36.00
N ALA A 705 9.35 -9.38 -34.86
CA ALA A 705 10.37 -10.21 -34.24
C ALA A 705 10.65 -11.42 -35.13
N PHE A 706 11.92 -11.87 -35.08
CA PHE A 706 12.46 -13.04 -35.76
C PHE A 706 12.68 -12.87 -37.28
N GLY A 707 13.42 -13.81 -37.88
CA GLY A 707 13.80 -13.77 -39.30
C GLY A 707 13.01 -14.80 -40.13
N GLY A 708 12.73 -14.50 -41.39
CA GLY A 708 12.08 -15.42 -42.32
C GLY A 708 11.37 -14.72 -43.49
N PRO A 709 11.05 -15.45 -44.57
CA PRO A 709 10.37 -14.89 -45.74
C PRO A 709 8.87 -14.67 -45.54
N VAL A 710 8.24 -15.29 -44.52
CA VAL A 710 6.81 -15.15 -44.24
C VAL A 710 6.62 -14.23 -43.02
N GLU A 711 5.83 -13.18 -43.16
CA GLU A 711 5.41 -12.28 -42.09
C GLU A 711 3.94 -12.54 -41.73
N PHE A 712 3.67 -12.76 -40.44
CA PHE A 712 2.31 -12.79 -39.90
C PHE A 712 1.99 -11.44 -39.28
N VAL A 713 0.84 -10.88 -39.67
CA VAL A 713 0.23 -9.69 -39.06
C VAL A 713 -1.04 -10.16 -38.36
N ILE A 714 -1.02 -10.15 -37.03
CA ILE A 714 -2.05 -10.81 -36.22
C ILE A 714 -2.82 -9.75 -35.42
N GLU A 715 -4.13 -9.68 -35.60
CA GLU A 715 -5.03 -8.96 -34.70
C GLU A 715 -5.26 -9.82 -33.44
N SER A 716 -4.64 -9.43 -32.33
CA SER A 716 -4.71 -10.17 -31.07
C SER A 716 -5.93 -9.80 -30.24
N LEU A 717 -6.57 -10.80 -29.65
CA LEU A 717 -7.65 -10.68 -28.66
C LEU A 717 -7.21 -11.15 -27.27
N HIS A 718 -6.43 -12.24 -27.22
CA HIS A 718 -6.01 -12.95 -26.00
C HIS A 718 -4.51 -13.26 -25.97
N GLY A 719 -3.71 -12.72 -26.88
CA GLY A 719 -2.25 -12.81 -26.80
C GLY A 719 -1.75 -12.21 -25.48
N LYS A 720 -0.68 -12.76 -24.90
CA LYS A 720 -0.18 -12.29 -23.60
C LYS A 720 1.16 -11.60 -23.75
N ARG A 721 1.27 -10.38 -23.24
CA ARG A 721 2.56 -9.67 -23.17
C ARG A 721 3.49 -10.35 -22.17
N ILE A 722 4.63 -10.82 -22.66
CA ILE A 722 5.66 -11.48 -21.85
C ILE A 722 6.98 -10.71 -21.88
N GLN A 723 6.96 -9.42 -22.21
CA GLN A 723 8.16 -8.58 -22.29
C GLN A 723 8.94 -8.52 -20.97
N SER A 724 8.25 -8.30 -19.85
CA SER A 724 8.84 -8.32 -18.51
C SER A 724 9.41 -9.69 -18.11
N TRP A 725 9.21 -10.70 -18.95
CA TRP A 725 9.48 -12.11 -18.69
C TRP A 725 10.52 -12.73 -19.62
N SER A 726 10.66 -12.23 -20.85
CA SER A 726 11.59 -12.81 -21.81
C SER A 726 13.03 -12.71 -21.30
N ALA A 727 13.88 -13.68 -21.67
CA ALA A 727 15.33 -13.54 -21.48
C ALA A 727 15.90 -12.36 -22.28
N PHE A 728 15.12 -11.81 -23.23
CA PHE A 728 15.45 -10.71 -24.11
C PHE A 728 14.36 -9.61 -24.03
N PRO A 729 14.38 -8.75 -23.01
CA PRO A 729 13.31 -7.77 -22.74
C PRO A 729 13.14 -6.67 -23.82
N GLY A 730 14.06 -6.57 -24.78
CA GLY A 730 13.99 -5.64 -25.91
C GLY A 730 12.95 -6.02 -26.99
N GLU A 731 12.46 -7.26 -27.00
CA GLU A 731 11.66 -7.79 -28.13
C GLU A 731 10.16 -7.44 -28.09
N ARG A 732 9.67 -6.77 -27.03
CA ARG A 732 8.24 -6.42 -26.85
C ARG A 732 7.30 -7.61 -27.18
N GLU A 733 7.68 -8.78 -26.68
CA GLU A 733 7.10 -10.07 -27.08
C GLU A 733 5.66 -10.26 -26.57
N VAL A 734 4.82 -10.80 -27.45
CA VAL A 734 3.44 -11.25 -27.20
C VAL A 734 3.36 -12.73 -27.57
N LEU A 735 2.98 -13.57 -26.61
CA LEU A 735 2.89 -15.02 -26.78
C LEU A 735 1.43 -15.46 -26.81
N PHE A 736 1.07 -16.25 -27.82
CA PHE A 736 -0.20 -16.95 -27.92
C PHE A 736 -0.05 -18.38 -27.38
N ALA A 737 -1.11 -18.87 -26.73
CA ALA A 737 -1.18 -20.23 -26.18
C ALA A 737 -1.10 -21.30 -27.29
N ALA A 738 -0.68 -22.50 -26.92
CA ALA A 738 -0.76 -23.64 -27.82
C ALA A 738 -2.23 -23.99 -28.09
N GLY A 739 -2.57 -24.20 -29.36
CA GLY A 739 -3.94 -24.45 -29.83
C GLY A 739 -4.73 -23.17 -30.15
N THR A 740 -4.12 -21.99 -30.14
CA THR A 740 -4.80 -20.75 -30.55
C THR A 740 -5.25 -20.86 -32.01
N ARG A 741 -6.48 -20.42 -32.26
CA ARG A 741 -7.11 -20.43 -33.58
C ARG A 741 -7.05 -19.04 -34.19
N PHE A 742 -6.78 -18.98 -35.49
CA PHE A 742 -6.73 -17.73 -36.24
C PHE A 742 -7.56 -17.85 -37.51
N ARG A 743 -8.42 -16.87 -37.77
CA ARG A 743 -9.04 -16.69 -39.08
C ARG A 743 -8.06 -16.00 -40.02
N VAL A 744 -7.86 -16.57 -41.19
CA VAL A 744 -7.03 -15.97 -42.25
C VAL A 744 -7.84 -14.89 -42.95
N LEU A 745 -7.41 -13.64 -42.81
CA LEU A 745 -8.08 -12.50 -43.40
C LEU A 745 -7.59 -12.26 -44.84
N GLN A 746 -6.28 -12.42 -45.07
CA GLN A 746 -5.66 -12.11 -46.35
C GLN A 746 -4.27 -12.79 -46.43
N VAL A 747 -3.85 -13.14 -47.65
CA VAL A 747 -2.48 -13.59 -47.95
C VAL A 747 -1.95 -12.77 -49.13
N GLU A 748 -0.84 -12.08 -48.92
CA GLU A 748 -0.15 -11.27 -49.93
C GLU A 748 1.18 -11.93 -50.29
N GLN A 749 1.43 -12.12 -51.58
CA GLN A 749 2.72 -12.54 -52.10
C GLN A 749 3.51 -11.32 -52.59
N HIS A 750 4.75 -11.21 -52.14
CA HIS A 750 5.70 -10.19 -52.53
C HIS A 750 6.80 -10.77 -53.42
N GLY A 751 7.49 -9.92 -54.18
CA GLY A 751 8.66 -10.33 -54.96
C GLY A 751 9.75 -10.99 -54.10
N GLY A 752 10.46 -11.97 -54.67
CA GLY A 752 11.55 -12.67 -53.98
C GLY A 752 11.10 -13.76 -53.00
N GLY A 753 9.90 -14.33 -53.17
CA GLY A 753 9.40 -15.44 -52.35
C GLY A 753 8.98 -15.04 -50.94
N ARG A 754 8.67 -13.76 -50.72
CA ARG A 754 8.18 -13.23 -49.45
C ARG A 754 6.65 -13.23 -49.40
N TYR A 755 6.09 -13.46 -48.23
CA TYR A 755 4.63 -13.47 -48.03
C TYR A 755 4.24 -12.69 -46.78
N THR A 756 3.08 -12.04 -46.81
CA THR A 756 2.41 -11.49 -45.62
C THR A 756 1.07 -12.19 -45.43
N VAL A 757 0.84 -12.78 -44.26
CA VAL A 757 -0.42 -13.42 -43.89
C VAL A 757 -1.08 -12.60 -42.79
N TYR A 758 -2.29 -12.11 -43.05
CA TYR A 758 -3.09 -11.36 -42.09
C TYR A 758 -4.04 -12.31 -41.38
N LEU A 759 -3.98 -12.29 -40.05
CA LEU A 759 -4.66 -13.22 -39.17
C LEU A 759 -5.47 -12.43 -38.13
N ARG A 760 -6.64 -12.95 -37.75
CA ARG A 760 -7.39 -12.50 -36.57
C ARG A 760 -7.59 -13.65 -35.62
N GLU A 761 -7.21 -13.47 -34.36
CA GLU A 761 -7.50 -14.44 -33.30
C GLU A 761 -9.02 -14.62 -33.17
N VAL A 762 -9.48 -15.87 -33.06
CA VAL A 762 -10.90 -16.17 -32.84
C VAL A 762 -11.11 -16.71 -31.42
N GLU A 763 -12.25 -16.34 -30.82
CA GLU A 763 -12.66 -16.81 -29.49
C GLU A 763 -12.83 -18.33 -29.41
#